data_AF-A0A7R9UF46-F1
#
_entry.id   AF-A0A7R9UF46-F1
#
_cell.length_a   1.000
_cell.length_b   1.000
_cell.length_c   1.000
_cell.angle_alpha   90.00
_cell.angle_beta   90.00
_cell.angle_gamma   90.00
#
_symmetry.space_group_name_H-M   'P 1'
#
loop_
_entity.id
_entity.type
_entity.pdbx_description
1 polymer ?
#
loop_
_entity_poly.entity_id
_entity_poly.type
_entity_poly.pdbx_seq_one_letter_code
_entity_poly.pdbx_strand_id
1 'polypeptide(L)'
;MTQNGWSFSTTTGPKHRPATRFNLLLLEHGEVFFQDFSVYMLPLPSRERPFWRCAKMRQQGRLKLCSRSLCFEPADMQAPLLKFPLRSVRGGIRYNPVDTTECELSDLDGEKLFRFMTDAVIEMKEGGRIGPFEQHMRGRDGPGGPAATNRPSPPGARRSGSGSMGSMPGSSRSRAHDKDEDWTFLFALVHTSTDHFSRAVSKIMDIVKVVVERGISAENELLEPLLRDLQGDILNFDSMHLVNFREKILMQHPMPVNRVIPLLKLPGCLMVTDARVYFQPSELNNTGEAVLSFELRAIRALYKRRHVLKHVGLEFFLDSDARVQNHSGPSSGFFFAFETSNERDAIYQLIARECAKTSRGARAKAPLSLGGNWEPAASYTSSIQSNLNKLTRLWQERRISNFEYLQHLNTIADRSTNDLTQYPVYPWVIADYSSSTLDLSSPDTFRDLSRPIGALNPTRLEGFKERFKTMPKEDRELGIPPPFLYGTHYSTPGYVLFFLLRSSPEHMLCLQNGRWDSPDRMFISIQRTWDSVLQNTADLKELVPEFYSGNGDFLTNSQGLDLGMTQRRDRVDDVELPPWAKSPRDFVRKCRKALESEYVSEHLHLWIDLIFGYKQKGHAALESDNLFYYLTYEGAVDLDSFDSTERAGLEAQISEF
;
A
#
# COMPACT_ATOMS: atom_id res chain seq x y z
N MET A 1 -29.79 -53.98 -10.31
CA MET A 1 -28.94 -54.92 -9.55
C MET A 1 -27.73 -55.22 -10.42
N THR A 2 -26.64 -54.44 -10.27
CA THR A 2 -25.46 -54.67 -9.41
C THR A 2 -24.32 -55.39 -10.14
N GLN A 3 -23.30 -54.61 -10.55
CA GLN A 3 -21.87 -54.72 -10.19
C GLN A 3 -20.88 -54.42 -11.34
N ASN A 4 -20.03 -53.42 -11.07
CA ASN A 4 -18.59 -53.34 -11.26
C ASN A 4 -17.94 -53.35 -12.67
N GLY A 5 -17.27 -52.25 -12.99
CA GLY A 5 -16.18 -52.15 -13.96
C GLY A 5 -15.55 -50.76 -13.94
N TRP A 6 -14.34 -50.65 -13.40
CA TRP A 6 -13.58 -49.41 -13.15
C TRP A 6 -13.00 -48.78 -14.43
N SER A 7 -12.88 -47.44 -14.47
CA SER A 7 -11.81 -46.76 -15.22
C SER A 7 -11.41 -45.46 -14.53
N PHE A 8 -10.12 -45.36 -14.21
CA PHE A 8 -9.45 -44.19 -13.62
C PHE A 8 -9.53 -42.96 -14.54
N SER A 9 -9.88 -41.80 -13.96
CA SER A 9 -9.63 -40.49 -14.55
C SER A 9 -9.02 -39.59 -13.46
N THR A 10 -7.69 -39.55 -13.45
CA THR A 10 -6.89 -38.57 -12.72
C THR A 10 -6.77 -37.32 -13.59
N THR A 11 -7.63 -36.35 -13.34
CA THR A 11 -7.46 -34.97 -13.84
C THR A 11 -7.71 -34.02 -12.68
N THR A 12 -6.76 -33.94 -11.74
CA THR A 12 -6.71 -32.83 -10.80
C THR A 12 -6.20 -31.62 -11.56
N GLY A 13 -7.12 -30.81 -12.10
CA GLY A 13 -6.82 -29.43 -12.46
C GLY A 13 -6.28 -28.65 -11.25
N PRO A 14 -5.64 -27.49 -11.45
CA PRO A 14 -5.09 -26.71 -10.36
C PRO A 14 -6.23 -26.37 -9.40
N LYS A 15 -6.16 -26.92 -8.18
CA LYS A 15 -7.07 -26.54 -7.09
C LYS A 15 -6.91 -25.05 -6.92
N HIS A 16 -7.93 -24.27 -7.28
CA HIS A 16 -8.02 -22.86 -6.92
C HIS A 16 -7.73 -22.76 -5.41
N ARG A 17 -6.60 -22.15 -5.05
CA ARG A 17 -6.35 -21.80 -3.64
C ARG A 17 -7.53 -20.90 -3.22
N PRO A 18 -8.21 -21.17 -2.10
CA PRO A 18 -9.19 -20.22 -1.57
C PRO A 18 -8.48 -18.88 -1.37
N ALA A 19 -9.12 -17.79 -1.80
CA ALA A 19 -8.55 -16.45 -1.70
C ALA A 19 -8.20 -16.15 -0.23
N THR A 20 -6.92 -15.86 0.02
CA THR A 20 -6.41 -15.46 1.33
C THR A 20 -6.97 -14.07 1.69
N ARG A 21 -7.45 -13.90 2.93
CA ARG A 21 -7.78 -12.59 3.52
C ARG A 21 -6.52 -11.87 3.99
N PHE A 22 -5.47 -12.61 4.33
CA PHE A 22 -4.18 -12.04 4.68
C PHE A 22 -3.51 -11.43 3.45
N ASN A 23 -3.06 -10.18 3.56
CA ASN A 23 -2.21 -9.48 2.61
C ASN A 23 -1.18 -8.64 3.38
N LEU A 24 -0.16 -8.13 2.69
CA LEU A 24 0.93 -7.41 3.34
C LEU A 24 0.52 -6.03 3.91
N LEU A 25 -0.60 -5.43 3.47
CA LEU A 25 -1.10 -4.15 4.02
C LEU A 25 -1.57 -4.29 5.48
N LEU A 26 -1.71 -5.52 5.99
CA LEU A 26 -2.02 -5.80 7.40
C LEU A 26 -0.78 -5.76 8.32
N LEU A 27 0.42 -5.65 7.73
CA LEU A 27 1.68 -5.65 8.46
C LEU A 27 2.09 -4.22 8.85
N GLU A 28 2.92 -4.10 9.88
CA GLU A 28 3.51 -2.81 10.26
C GLU A 28 4.51 -2.36 9.18
N HIS A 29 4.75 -1.06 9.00
CA HIS A 29 5.73 -0.57 8.02
C HIS A 29 7.11 -1.21 8.23
N GLY A 30 7.66 -1.84 7.19
CA GLY A 30 8.95 -2.56 7.25
C GLY A 30 8.88 -3.96 7.88
N GLU A 31 7.72 -4.43 8.29
CA GLU A 31 7.55 -5.82 8.72
C GLU A 31 7.55 -6.77 7.49
N VAL A 32 8.28 -7.87 7.60
CA VAL A 32 8.51 -8.82 6.50
C VAL A 32 7.74 -10.11 6.75
N PHE A 33 7.04 -10.61 5.74
CA PHE A 33 6.42 -11.93 5.74
C PHE A 33 7.38 -12.98 5.16
N PHE A 34 7.58 -14.08 5.89
CA PHE A 34 8.53 -15.12 5.52
C PHE A 34 7.87 -16.36 4.93
N GLN A 35 6.93 -16.95 5.67
CA GLN A 35 6.30 -18.21 5.29
C GLN A 35 5.04 -18.46 6.10
N ASP A 36 4.26 -19.47 5.72
CA ASP A 36 3.09 -19.87 6.47
C ASP A 36 2.92 -21.37 6.68
N PHE A 37 2.22 -21.69 7.78
CA PHE A 37 2.02 -23.05 8.25
C PHE A 37 0.53 -23.37 8.29
N SER A 38 0.15 -24.54 7.79
CA SER A 38 -1.19 -25.08 8.08
C SER A 38 -1.25 -25.51 9.54
N VAL A 39 -2.20 -24.93 10.28
CA VAL A 39 -2.38 -25.20 11.71
C VAL A 39 -3.84 -25.43 12.06
N TYR A 40 -4.03 -26.05 13.22
CA TYR A 40 -5.26 -25.93 13.99
C TYR A 40 -5.01 -25.05 15.21
N MET A 41 -5.91 -24.11 15.48
CA MET A 41 -5.99 -23.43 16.78
C MET A 41 -6.96 -24.20 17.68
N LEU A 42 -6.55 -24.47 18.92
CA LEU A 42 -7.32 -25.27 19.87
C LEU A 42 -7.66 -24.47 21.13
N PRO A 43 -8.83 -24.69 21.74
CA PRO A 43 -9.06 -24.26 23.11
C PRO A 43 -8.06 -24.91 24.07
N LEU A 44 -7.70 -24.20 25.14
CA LEU A 44 -6.84 -24.77 26.18
C LEU A 44 -7.55 -25.93 26.90
N PRO A 45 -6.85 -27.07 27.11
CA PRO A 45 -7.36 -28.16 27.93
C PRO A 45 -7.51 -27.72 29.38
N SER A 46 -8.57 -28.20 30.03
CA SER A 46 -8.81 -27.99 31.45
C SER A 46 -9.40 -29.26 32.08
N ARG A 47 -9.54 -29.30 33.41
CA ARG A 47 -10.16 -30.44 34.10
C ARG A 47 -11.58 -30.76 33.59
N GLU A 48 -12.32 -29.75 33.16
CA GLU A 48 -13.69 -29.89 32.63
C GLU A 48 -13.73 -30.08 31.11
N ARG A 49 -12.60 -29.81 30.44
CA ARG A 49 -12.45 -29.90 28.99
C ARG A 49 -11.14 -30.64 28.66
N PRO A 50 -11.14 -31.99 28.71
CA PRO A 50 -9.97 -32.78 28.35
C PRO A 50 -9.56 -32.54 26.89
N PHE A 51 -8.31 -32.83 26.55
CA PHE A 51 -7.70 -32.51 25.25
C PHE A 51 -8.51 -33.03 24.05
N TRP A 52 -9.04 -34.26 24.12
CA TRP A 52 -9.86 -34.81 23.03
C TRP A 52 -11.10 -33.96 22.71
N ARG A 53 -11.68 -33.26 23.70
CA ARG A 53 -12.78 -32.31 23.46
C ARG A 53 -12.28 -31.04 22.78
N CYS A 54 -11.14 -30.50 23.22
CA CYS A 54 -10.50 -29.36 22.56
C CYS A 54 -10.18 -29.67 21.09
N ALA A 55 -9.67 -30.87 20.82
CA ALA A 55 -9.36 -31.35 19.49
C ALA A 55 -10.58 -31.42 18.56
N LYS A 56 -11.78 -31.73 19.09
CA LYS A 56 -13.04 -31.67 18.34
C LYS A 56 -13.53 -30.23 18.07
N MET A 57 -13.11 -29.27 18.90
CA MET A 57 -13.45 -27.85 18.76
C MET A 57 -12.40 -27.03 18.01
N ARG A 58 -11.42 -27.71 17.40
CA ARG A 58 -10.30 -27.06 16.72
C ARG A 58 -10.77 -26.20 15.55
N GLN A 59 -10.10 -25.08 15.33
CA GLN A 59 -10.32 -24.23 14.18
C GLN A 59 -9.15 -24.39 13.21
N GLN A 60 -9.44 -24.82 11.98
CA GLN A 60 -8.43 -24.87 10.93
C GLN A 60 -8.06 -23.47 10.46
N GLY A 61 -6.79 -23.27 10.12
CA GLY A 61 -6.34 -22.02 9.51
C GLY A 61 -4.89 -22.08 9.03
N ARG A 62 -4.36 -20.90 8.71
CA ARG A 62 -2.97 -20.68 8.32
C ARG A 62 -2.31 -19.75 9.32
N LEU A 63 -1.13 -20.10 9.81
CA LEU A 63 -0.32 -19.24 10.67
C LEU A 63 0.82 -18.65 9.84
N LYS A 64 0.80 -17.34 9.66
CA LYS A 64 1.82 -16.57 8.95
C LYS A 64 2.92 -16.17 9.93
N LEU A 65 4.17 -16.44 9.58
CA LEU A 65 5.35 -16.00 10.31
C LEU A 65 5.91 -14.73 9.68
N CYS A 66 5.94 -13.66 10.46
CA CYS A 66 6.48 -12.36 10.05
C CYS A 66 7.64 -11.95 10.99
N SER A 67 8.41 -10.94 10.61
CA SER A 67 9.56 -10.44 11.41
C SER A 67 9.16 -9.89 12.77
N ARG A 68 7.94 -9.37 12.92
CA ARG A 68 7.45 -8.77 14.17
C ARG A 68 6.23 -9.45 14.76
N SER A 69 5.58 -10.35 14.03
CA SER A 69 4.32 -10.96 14.48
C SER A 69 4.08 -12.38 13.95
N LEU A 70 3.22 -13.10 14.65
CA LEU A 70 2.52 -14.27 14.12
C LEU A 70 1.10 -13.84 13.75
N CYS A 71 0.65 -14.11 12.52
CA CYS A 71 -0.72 -13.82 12.10
C CYS A 71 -1.47 -15.12 11.82
N PHE A 72 -2.50 -15.43 12.62
CA PHE A 72 -3.39 -16.55 12.38
C PHE A 72 -4.59 -16.12 11.53
N GLU A 73 -4.74 -16.77 10.39
CA GLU A 73 -5.88 -16.64 9.49
C GLU A 73 -6.76 -17.89 9.61
N PRO A 74 -7.91 -17.80 10.29
CA PRO A 74 -8.84 -18.92 10.36
C PRO A 74 -9.52 -19.15 9.02
N ALA A 75 -9.79 -20.42 8.70
CA ALA A 75 -10.56 -20.84 7.53
C ALA A 75 -12.03 -20.42 7.60
N ASP A 76 -12.55 -20.18 8.81
CA ASP A 76 -13.85 -19.53 9.01
C ASP A 76 -13.75 -18.04 8.67
N MET A 77 -14.41 -17.64 7.58
CA MET A 77 -14.44 -16.26 7.09
C MET A 77 -15.16 -15.29 8.03
N GLN A 78 -15.97 -15.81 8.96
CA GLN A 78 -16.63 -14.97 9.98
C GLN A 78 -15.69 -14.63 11.14
N ALA A 79 -14.72 -15.50 11.44
CA ALA A 79 -13.76 -15.28 12.50
C ALA A 79 -12.71 -14.22 12.09
N PRO A 80 -12.26 -13.36 13.00
CA PRO A 80 -11.22 -12.38 12.72
C PRO A 80 -9.87 -13.04 12.45
N LEU A 81 -9.00 -12.37 11.69
CA LEU A 81 -7.58 -12.68 11.72
C LEU A 81 -7.01 -12.22 13.05
N LEU A 82 -6.11 -13.02 13.63
CA LEU A 82 -5.45 -12.70 14.89
C LEU A 82 -3.98 -12.42 14.62
N LYS A 83 -3.49 -11.25 15.00
CA LYS A 83 -2.07 -10.88 14.96
C LYS A 83 -1.52 -10.83 16.38
N PHE A 84 -0.42 -11.55 16.59
CA PHE A 84 0.29 -11.66 17.86
C PHE A 84 1.65 -10.98 17.72
N PRO A 85 1.84 -9.76 18.25
CA PRO A 85 3.15 -9.11 18.24
C PRO A 85 4.16 -9.97 19.01
N LEU A 86 5.27 -10.34 18.36
CA LEU A 86 6.30 -11.18 18.96
C LEU A 86 6.96 -10.52 20.17
N ARG A 87 7.08 -9.19 20.16
CA ARG A 87 7.55 -8.39 21.31
C ARG A 87 6.68 -8.54 22.56
N SER A 88 5.43 -8.97 22.39
CA SER A 88 4.48 -9.18 23.49
C SER A 88 4.41 -10.64 23.94
N VAL A 89 5.13 -11.56 23.29
CA VAL A 89 5.14 -12.98 23.64
C VAL A 89 5.96 -13.21 24.91
N ARG A 90 5.32 -13.77 25.94
CA ARG A 90 5.92 -14.03 27.26
C ARG A 90 6.48 -15.44 27.35
N GLY A 91 7.69 -15.56 27.91
CA GLY A 91 8.29 -16.86 28.24
C GLY A 91 8.61 -17.75 27.03
N GLY A 92 8.58 -17.18 25.82
CA GLY A 92 8.83 -17.88 24.56
C GLY A 92 7.72 -18.84 24.13
N ILE A 93 7.97 -19.55 23.02
CA ILE A 93 7.08 -20.60 22.53
C ILE A 93 7.50 -21.94 23.15
N ARG A 94 6.53 -22.64 23.76
CA ARG A 94 6.74 -23.98 24.33
C ARG A 94 6.19 -25.03 23.39
N TYR A 95 7.02 -26.03 23.08
CA TYR A 95 6.68 -27.17 22.23
C TYR A 95 6.25 -28.36 23.08
N ASN A 96 5.41 -29.21 22.51
CA ASN A 96 4.84 -30.41 23.13
C ASN A 96 4.25 -30.16 24.54
N PRO A 97 3.40 -29.12 24.71
CA PRO A 97 3.03 -28.62 26.04
C PRO A 97 1.91 -29.41 26.73
N VAL A 98 1.33 -30.43 26.08
CA VAL A 98 0.16 -31.17 26.55
C VAL A 98 0.37 -32.65 26.29
N ASP A 99 0.04 -33.49 27.29
CA ASP A 99 -0.01 -34.94 27.12
C ASP A 99 -1.24 -35.32 26.28
N THR A 100 -1.02 -36.07 25.21
CA THR A 100 -2.02 -36.44 24.20
C THR A 100 -2.36 -37.92 24.19
N THR A 101 -1.85 -38.70 25.14
CA THR A 101 -2.01 -40.16 25.22
C THR A 101 -3.46 -40.66 25.19
N GLU A 102 -4.44 -39.85 25.62
CA GLU A 102 -5.87 -40.17 25.58
C GLU A 102 -6.60 -39.68 24.30
N CYS A 103 -5.89 -39.15 23.30
CA CYS A 103 -6.48 -38.59 22.08
C CYS A 103 -6.42 -39.58 20.91
N GLU A 104 -7.58 -40.15 20.53
CA GLU A 104 -7.69 -41.10 19.41
C GLU A 104 -7.65 -40.45 18.01
N LEU A 105 -7.49 -39.12 17.92
CA LEU A 105 -7.43 -38.42 16.63
C LEU A 105 -6.02 -38.52 16.05
N SER A 106 -5.83 -39.41 15.07
CA SER A 106 -4.56 -39.67 14.37
C SER A 106 -3.88 -38.43 13.79
N ASP A 107 -4.65 -37.38 13.47
CA ASP A 107 -4.16 -36.17 12.81
C ASP A 107 -3.58 -35.14 13.80
N LEU A 108 -3.73 -35.38 15.11
CA LEU A 108 -3.26 -34.51 16.19
C LEU A 108 -2.33 -35.28 17.11
N ASP A 109 -1.07 -35.32 16.71
CA ASP A 109 0.03 -35.85 17.50
C ASP A 109 0.53 -34.78 18.50
N GLY A 110 0.77 -35.16 19.76
CA GLY A 110 1.33 -34.28 20.78
C GLY A 110 2.66 -33.66 20.40
N GLU A 111 3.44 -34.35 19.55
CA GLU A 111 4.72 -33.86 19.00
C GLU A 111 4.57 -32.69 18.02
N LYS A 112 3.33 -32.33 17.66
CA LYS A 112 3.01 -31.24 16.72
C LYS A 112 2.41 -30.01 17.41
N LEU A 113 2.30 -30.03 18.74
CA LEU A 113 1.67 -28.97 19.52
C LEU A 113 2.69 -27.92 19.95
N PHE A 114 2.26 -26.65 19.93
CA PHE A 114 2.99 -25.57 20.57
C PHE A 114 2.03 -24.58 21.21
N ARG A 115 2.49 -23.94 22.28
CA ARG A 115 1.75 -22.88 22.97
C ARG A 115 2.63 -21.69 23.24
N PHE A 116 2.02 -20.52 23.33
CA PHE A 116 2.67 -19.32 23.80
C PHE A 116 1.68 -18.44 24.54
N MET A 117 2.22 -17.57 25.39
CA MET A 117 1.47 -16.55 26.11
C MET A 117 1.80 -15.20 25.50
N THR A 118 0.84 -14.27 25.44
CA THR A 118 1.09 -12.92 24.91
C THR A 118 0.41 -11.86 25.78
N ASP A 119 0.95 -10.64 25.82
CA ASP A 119 0.30 -9.51 26.47
C ASP A 119 -0.53 -8.65 25.50
N ALA A 120 -0.49 -8.96 24.20
CA ALA A 120 -1.25 -8.25 23.17
C ALA A 120 -1.77 -9.19 22.08
N VAL A 121 -2.99 -8.92 21.63
CA VAL A 121 -3.64 -9.57 20.47
C VAL A 121 -4.32 -8.48 19.66
N ILE A 122 -4.18 -8.54 18.34
CA ILE A 122 -4.80 -7.62 17.40
C ILE A 122 -5.76 -8.40 16.53
N GLU A 123 -7.04 -8.03 16.52
CA GLU A 123 -8.06 -8.63 15.66
C GLU A 123 -8.29 -7.77 14.41
N MET A 124 -8.41 -8.43 13.26
CA MET A 124 -8.53 -7.77 11.96
C MET A 124 -9.55 -8.49 11.07
N LYS A 125 -10.23 -7.73 10.21
CA LYS A 125 -11.17 -8.24 9.20
C LYS A 125 -12.20 -9.26 9.72
N GLU A 126 -12.82 -9.00 10.86
CA GLU A 126 -13.97 -9.81 11.34
C GLU A 126 -15.07 -9.82 10.27
N GLY A 127 -15.68 -10.98 10.01
CA GLY A 127 -16.69 -11.11 8.96
C GLY A 127 -16.18 -10.84 7.54
N GLY A 128 -14.85 -10.79 7.34
CA GLY A 128 -14.23 -10.39 6.07
C GLY A 128 -14.37 -8.91 5.73
N ARG A 129 -14.76 -8.06 6.69
CA ARG A 129 -15.00 -6.62 6.46
C ARG A 129 -13.73 -5.81 6.67
N ILE A 130 -13.52 -4.79 5.84
CA ILE A 130 -12.40 -3.85 6.03
C ILE A 130 -12.79 -2.86 7.13
N GLY A 131 -11.92 -2.69 8.12
CA GLY A 131 -12.20 -1.89 9.31
C GLY A 131 -10.94 -1.70 10.16
N PRO A 132 -11.00 -0.82 11.17
CA PRO A 132 -9.89 -0.59 12.08
C PRO A 132 -9.62 -1.86 12.89
N PHE A 133 -8.36 -2.07 13.25
CA PHE A 133 -7.91 -3.24 13.99
C PHE A 133 -8.28 -3.08 15.47
N GLU A 134 -8.84 -4.12 16.07
CA GLU A 134 -9.14 -4.14 17.50
C GLU A 134 -7.91 -4.61 18.28
N GLN A 135 -7.39 -3.76 19.16
CA GLN A 135 -6.18 -4.07 19.94
C GLN A 135 -6.57 -4.40 21.38
N HIS A 136 -6.26 -5.62 21.82
CA HIS A 136 -6.44 -6.07 23.19
C HIS A 136 -5.08 -6.13 23.88
N MET A 137 -4.98 -5.52 25.06
CA MET A 137 -3.76 -5.56 25.89
C MET A 137 -4.05 -6.01 27.31
N ARG A 138 -3.15 -6.79 27.90
CA ARG A 138 -3.26 -7.27 29.28
C ARG A 138 -3.00 -6.12 30.27
N GLY A 139 -3.91 -5.92 31.24
CA GLY A 139 -3.69 -5.04 32.40
C GLY A 139 -4.13 -3.57 32.27
N ARG A 140 -4.84 -3.18 31.22
CA ARG A 140 -5.37 -1.81 31.05
C ARG A 140 -6.80 -1.62 31.60
N ASP A 141 -7.08 -2.17 32.79
CA ASP A 141 -8.28 -1.85 33.58
C ASP A 141 -7.92 -0.79 34.63
N GLY A 142 -7.76 0.46 34.20
CA GLY A 142 -7.68 1.61 35.11
C GLY A 142 -9.08 2.11 35.51
N PRO A 143 -9.27 2.71 36.70
CA PRO A 143 -10.57 3.20 37.14
C PRO A 143 -10.93 4.47 36.33
N GLY A 144 -11.60 4.28 35.19
CA GLY A 144 -12.01 5.38 34.30
C GLY A 144 -12.19 5.03 32.82
N GLY A 145 -11.85 3.81 32.39
CA GLY A 145 -12.16 3.32 31.05
C GLY A 145 -13.60 2.79 30.92
N PRO A 146 -14.22 2.82 29.73
CA PRO A 146 -15.57 2.28 29.54
C PRO A 146 -15.61 0.81 29.99
N ALA A 147 -16.64 0.48 30.77
CA ALA A 147 -16.82 -0.82 31.40
C ALA A 147 -16.87 -1.96 30.36
N ALA A 148 -16.01 -2.96 30.56
CA ALA A 148 -16.18 -4.36 30.15
C ALA A 148 -16.91 -4.66 28.82
N THR A 149 -16.26 -4.35 27.70
CA THR A 149 -16.45 -4.96 26.35
C THR A 149 -15.10 -4.75 25.63
N ASN A 150 -14.24 -5.69 25.25
CA ASN A 150 -14.42 -6.96 24.57
C ASN A 150 -13.26 -7.92 24.92
N ARG A 151 -13.62 -9.18 25.16
CA ARG A 151 -12.72 -10.32 25.40
C ARG A 151 -12.31 -10.91 24.05
N PRO A 152 -11.06 -11.36 23.84
CA PRO A 152 -10.80 -12.32 22.78
C PRO A 152 -11.61 -13.58 23.11
N SER A 153 -12.60 -13.92 22.27
CA SER A 153 -13.42 -15.11 22.51
C SER A 153 -12.63 -16.35 22.12
N PRO A 154 -12.34 -17.30 23.04
CA PRO A 154 -11.81 -18.59 22.64
C PRO A 154 -12.84 -19.32 21.77
N PRO A 155 -12.43 -20.33 20.98
CA PRO A 155 -13.37 -21.06 20.13
C PRO A 155 -14.54 -21.62 20.96
N GLY A 156 -15.78 -21.22 20.63
CA GLY A 156 -17.01 -21.86 21.11
C GLY A 156 -17.95 -21.07 22.03
N ALA A 157 -17.83 -19.75 22.17
CA ALA A 157 -18.68 -18.97 23.10
C ALA A 157 -19.69 -17.99 22.44
N ARG A 158 -20.22 -18.26 21.24
CA ARG A 158 -21.42 -17.56 20.76
C ARG A 158 -22.68 -18.30 21.28
N ARG A 159 -23.30 -17.76 22.35
CA ARG A 159 -24.62 -18.20 22.80
C ARG A 159 -25.68 -17.61 21.87
N SER A 160 -26.45 -18.47 21.21
CA SER A 160 -27.70 -18.14 20.54
C SER A 160 -28.88 -18.23 21.53
N GLY A 161 -29.87 -17.35 21.38
CA GLY A 161 -31.27 -17.63 21.75
C GLY A 161 -31.77 -17.15 23.11
N SER A 162 -32.73 -16.23 23.04
CA SER A 162 -33.63 -15.74 24.09
C SER A 162 -34.55 -16.81 24.71
N GLY A 163 -34.81 -16.74 26.03
CA GLY A 163 -35.86 -17.54 26.67
C GLY A 163 -36.00 -17.35 28.20
N SER A 164 -37.05 -16.62 28.60
CA SER A 164 -37.87 -16.61 29.84
C SER A 164 -37.33 -17.04 31.22
N MET A 165 -37.80 -16.28 32.22
CA MET A 165 -37.58 -16.37 33.67
C MET A 165 -37.95 -17.71 34.33
N GLY A 166 -37.13 -18.08 35.33
CA GLY A 166 -37.44 -19.03 36.40
C GLY A 166 -36.43 -18.87 37.55
N SER A 167 -36.92 -18.61 38.76
CA SER A 167 -36.18 -18.15 39.95
C SER A 167 -35.76 -19.27 40.92
N MET A 168 -34.73 -18.95 41.76
CA MET A 168 -34.29 -19.55 43.07
C MET A 168 -33.12 -20.58 43.04
N PRO A 169 -32.34 -20.77 44.14
CA PRO A 169 -31.25 -19.87 44.55
C PRO A 169 -29.92 -20.58 44.96
N GLY A 170 -28.84 -19.81 45.06
CA GLY A 170 -27.78 -20.02 46.07
C GLY A 170 -26.73 -21.10 45.83
N SER A 171 -25.59 -20.72 45.23
CA SER A 171 -24.29 -21.33 45.53
C SER A 171 -23.17 -20.36 45.14
N SER A 172 -22.70 -19.62 46.13
CA SER A 172 -21.53 -18.76 46.07
C SER A 172 -20.26 -19.61 46.00
N ARG A 173 -19.63 -19.68 44.82
CA ARG A 173 -18.18 -19.98 44.63
C ARG A 173 -17.80 -19.64 43.19
N SER A 174 -17.60 -18.35 42.87
CA SER A 174 -16.93 -18.00 41.60
C SER A 174 -15.43 -18.25 41.77
N ARG A 175 -14.96 -19.36 41.17
CA ARG A 175 -13.55 -19.67 40.97
C ARG A 175 -12.86 -18.49 40.29
N ALA A 176 -11.69 -18.12 40.80
CA ALA A 176 -10.71 -17.38 40.04
C ALA A 176 -10.38 -18.21 38.78
N HIS A 177 -10.90 -17.81 37.62
CA HIS A 177 -10.29 -18.20 36.36
C HIS A 177 -8.85 -17.67 36.39
N ASP A 178 -7.89 -18.54 36.12
CA ASP A 178 -6.48 -18.19 36.14
C ASP A 178 -6.23 -17.13 35.05
N LYS A 179 -5.91 -15.90 35.46
CA LYS A 179 -5.81 -14.72 34.55
C LYS A 179 -4.76 -14.87 33.45
N ASP A 180 -3.92 -15.90 33.53
CA ASP A 180 -2.92 -16.25 32.53
C ASP A 180 -3.46 -17.15 31.39
N GLU A 181 -4.55 -17.90 31.61
CA GLU A 181 -5.14 -18.76 30.57
C GLU A 181 -5.76 -17.96 29.42
N ASP A 182 -6.39 -16.82 29.72
CA ASP A 182 -7.07 -15.95 28.73
C ASP A 182 -6.11 -15.36 27.67
N TRP A 183 -4.81 -15.41 27.92
CA TRP A 183 -3.75 -14.86 27.09
C TRP A 183 -2.82 -15.93 26.53
N THR A 184 -3.24 -17.20 26.62
CA THR A 184 -2.47 -18.36 26.16
C THR A 184 -3.13 -18.97 24.94
N PHE A 185 -2.35 -19.19 23.88
CA PHE A 185 -2.82 -19.75 22.62
C PHE A 185 -2.16 -21.10 22.36
N LEU A 186 -2.95 -22.10 21.97
CA LEU A 186 -2.51 -23.46 21.66
C LEU A 186 -2.77 -23.76 20.19
N PHE A 187 -1.73 -24.22 19.50
CA PHE A 187 -1.77 -24.57 18.10
C PHE A 187 -1.22 -25.98 17.88
N ALA A 188 -1.72 -26.63 16.82
CA ALA A 188 -1.18 -27.88 16.29
C ALA A 188 -0.76 -27.67 14.83
N LEU A 189 0.48 -28.06 14.49
CA LEU A 189 0.97 -28.07 13.10
C LEU A 189 0.35 -29.26 12.34
N VAL A 190 -0.04 -29.06 11.08
CA VAL A 190 -0.67 -30.14 10.28
C VAL A 190 0.36 -30.91 9.45
N HIS A 191 1.13 -30.19 8.62
CA HIS A 191 2.07 -30.78 7.65
C HIS A 191 3.54 -30.50 7.95
N THR A 192 3.83 -29.83 9.07
CA THR A 192 5.17 -29.37 9.43
C THR A 192 5.55 -29.93 10.80
N SER A 193 6.81 -30.31 10.98
CA SER A 193 7.32 -30.73 12.29
C SER A 193 7.55 -29.52 13.21
N THR A 194 7.44 -29.74 14.52
CA THR A 194 7.78 -28.74 15.54
C THR A 194 9.23 -28.30 15.45
N ASP A 195 10.16 -29.19 15.08
CA ASP A 195 11.58 -28.84 14.87
C ASP A 195 11.80 -27.85 13.72
N HIS A 196 11.08 -28.01 12.60
CA HIS A 196 11.19 -27.08 11.48
C HIS A 196 10.59 -25.71 11.86
N PHE A 197 9.39 -25.71 12.44
CA PHE A 197 8.75 -24.50 12.92
C PHE A 197 9.57 -23.79 14.00
N SER A 198 10.11 -24.54 14.97
CA SER A 198 10.98 -24.04 16.04
C SER A 198 12.20 -23.32 15.48
N ARG A 199 12.91 -23.92 14.51
CA ARG A 199 14.07 -23.28 13.90
C ARG A 199 13.71 -21.98 13.20
N ALA A 200 12.58 -21.92 12.52
CA ALA A 200 12.12 -20.71 11.86
C ALA A 200 11.79 -19.60 12.86
N VAL A 201 11.01 -19.91 13.91
CA VAL A 201 10.56 -18.92 14.88
C VAL A 201 11.67 -18.50 15.84
N SER A 202 12.54 -19.40 16.28
CA SER A 202 13.62 -19.08 17.21
C SER A 202 14.57 -18.02 16.66
N LYS A 203 14.94 -18.09 15.37
CA LYS A 203 15.80 -17.07 14.74
C LYS A 203 15.18 -15.67 14.84
N ILE A 204 13.88 -15.55 14.59
CA ILE A 204 13.16 -14.28 14.67
C ILE A 204 13.01 -13.84 16.13
N MET A 205 12.68 -14.75 17.04
CA MET A 205 12.56 -14.44 18.46
C MET A 205 13.86 -13.94 19.09
N ASP A 206 15.02 -14.45 18.64
CA ASP A 206 16.32 -13.97 19.11
C ASP A 206 16.58 -12.54 18.64
N ILE A 207 16.20 -12.19 17.40
CA ILE A 207 16.23 -10.80 16.91
C ILE A 207 15.29 -9.92 17.73
N VAL A 208 14.05 -10.37 17.97
CA VAL A 208 13.05 -9.62 18.73
C VAL A 208 13.55 -9.31 20.15
N LYS A 209 14.23 -10.24 20.83
CA LYS A 209 14.83 -9.98 22.14
C LYS A 209 15.84 -8.82 22.08
N VAL A 210 16.75 -8.85 21.10
CA VAL A 210 17.76 -7.81 20.93
C VAL A 210 17.12 -6.47 20.57
N VAL A 211 16.09 -6.47 19.72
CA VAL A 211 15.35 -5.25 19.33
C VAL A 211 14.60 -4.65 20.53
N VAL A 212 14.03 -5.47 21.41
CA VAL A 212 13.40 -4.99 22.65
C VAL A 212 14.42 -4.32 23.58
N GLU A 213 15.66 -4.80 23.61
CA GLU A 213 16.74 -4.24 24.44
C GLU A 213 17.41 -2.99 23.82
N ARG A 214 17.68 -3.02 22.51
CA ARG A 214 18.47 -1.99 21.80
C ARG A 214 17.63 -0.96 21.04
N GLY A 215 16.34 -1.21 20.86
CA GLY A 215 15.44 -0.40 20.06
C GLY A 215 15.31 -0.87 18.60
N ILE A 216 14.30 -0.32 17.91
CA ILE A 216 13.89 -0.75 16.56
C ILE A 216 14.91 -0.45 15.46
N SER A 217 15.84 0.49 15.70
CA SER A 217 16.88 0.85 14.72
C SER A 217 17.83 -0.30 14.40
N ALA A 218 18.05 -1.22 15.34
CA ALA A 218 18.90 -2.40 15.14
C ALA A 218 18.22 -3.51 14.32
N GLU A 219 16.90 -3.44 14.10
CA GLU A 219 16.14 -4.53 13.51
C GLU A 219 16.58 -4.85 12.08
N ASN A 220 16.77 -3.83 11.24
CA ASN A 220 17.16 -4.03 9.84
C ASN A 220 18.52 -4.74 9.74
N GLU A 221 19.51 -4.30 10.53
CA GLU A 221 20.84 -4.91 10.57
C GLU A 221 20.78 -6.39 10.98
N LEU A 222 19.93 -6.72 11.95
CA LEU A 222 19.77 -8.08 12.46
C LEU A 222 18.98 -8.99 11.52
N LEU A 223 18.02 -8.44 10.77
CA LEU A 223 17.22 -9.18 9.78
C LEU A 223 17.99 -9.44 8.49
N GLU A 224 18.90 -8.56 8.10
CA GLU A 224 19.67 -8.64 6.84
C GLU A 224 20.25 -10.04 6.53
N PRO A 225 20.94 -10.74 7.46
CA PRO A 225 21.43 -12.10 7.21
C PRO A 225 20.31 -13.09 6.85
N LEU A 226 19.16 -13.02 7.54
CA LEU A 226 18.01 -13.89 7.25
C LEU A 226 17.38 -13.56 5.90
N LEU A 227 17.29 -12.28 5.55
CA LEU A 227 16.71 -11.83 4.29
C LEU A 227 17.58 -12.30 3.12
N ARG A 228 18.90 -12.19 3.23
CA ARG A 228 19.84 -12.67 2.20
C ARG A 228 19.71 -14.18 1.94
N ASP A 229 19.58 -14.98 2.99
CA ASP A 229 19.41 -16.44 2.84
C ASP A 229 18.11 -16.79 2.09
N LEU A 230 17.04 -16.01 2.30
CA LEU A 230 15.72 -16.24 1.71
C LEU A 230 15.56 -15.65 0.31
N GLN A 231 16.41 -14.70 -0.07
CA GLN A 231 16.44 -14.09 -1.41
C GLN A 231 17.17 -14.96 -2.45
N GLY A 232 17.63 -16.15 -2.10
CA GLY A 232 18.34 -17.05 -3.02
C GLY A 232 17.51 -17.47 -4.25
N ASP A 233 16.18 -17.43 -4.14
CA ASP A 233 15.25 -17.72 -5.23
C ASP A 233 15.19 -16.59 -6.28
N ILE A 234 15.44 -15.33 -5.88
CA ILE A 234 15.51 -14.17 -6.79
C ILE A 234 16.62 -14.36 -7.83
N LEU A 235 17.69 -15.04 -7.46
CA LEU A 235 18.82 -15.34 -8.35
C LEU A 235 18.55 -16.52 -9.30
N ASN A 236 17.39 -17.18 -9.19
CA ASN A 236 17.04 -18.37 -9.95
C ASN A 236 15.63 -18.26 -10.57
N PHE A 237 15.56 -18.12 -11.90
CA PHE A 237 14.28 -18.14 -12.62
C PHE A 237 13.89 -19.57 -13.00
N ASP A 238 12.69 -20.00 -12.63
CA ASP A 238 12.17 -21.30 -13.02
C ASP A 238 11.65 -21.27 -14.47
N SER A 239 12.43 -21.87 -15.37
CA SER A 239 12.09 -21.98 -16.79
C SER A 239 10.78 -22.75 -17.08
N MET A 240 10.25 -23.50 -16.12
CA MET A 240 8.94 -24.15 -16.25
C MET A 240 7.79 -23.14 -16.30
N HIS A 241 8.03 -21.88 -15.91
CA HIS A 241 7.06 -20.79 -16.05
C HIS A 241 6.98 -20.20 -17.46
N LEU A 242 7.85 -20.62 -18.39
CA LEU A 242 7.75 -20.18 -19.78
C LEU A 242 6.42 -20.63 -20.39
N VAL A 243 5.68 -19.68 -20.95
CA VAL A 243 4.37 -19.91 -21.59
C VAL A 243 4.52 -20.81 -22.81
N ASN A 244 5.61 -20.63 -23.55
CA ASN A 244 5.93 -21.45 -24.71
C ASN A 244 7.39 -21.92 -24.64
N PHE A 245 7.58 -23.25 -24.67
CA PHE A 245 8.89 -23.89 -24.65
C PHE A 245 9.82 -23.52 -25.82
N ARG A 246 9.29 -22.87 -26.86
CA ARG A 246 10.08 -22.33 -27.99
C ARG A 246 10.61 -20.93 -27.75
N GLU A 247 10.18 -20.24 -26.69
CA GLU A 247 10.72 -18.94 -26.32
C GLU A 247 12.21 -19.04 -26.02
N LYS A 248 12.97 -18.07 -26.53
CA LYS A 248 14.41 -17.98 -26.29
C LYS A 248 14.67 -16.97 -25.18
N ILE A 249 15.24 -17.43 -24.08
CA ILE A 249 15.72 -16.57 -23.01
C ILE A 249 16.86 -15.69 -23.54
N LEU A 250 16.78 -14.38 -23.28
CA LEU A 250 17.73 -13.38 -23.79
C LEU A 250 18.72 -12.87 -22.74
N MET A 251 18.64 -13.39 -21.52
CA MET A 251 19.46 -13.00 -20.37
C MET A 251 20.20 -14.23 -19.82
N GLN A 252 21.43 -14.05 -19.35
CA GLN A 252 22.20 -15.15 -18.74
C GLN A 252 21.72 -15.45 -17.32
N HIS A 253 21.36 -14.41 -16.57
CA HIS A 253 20.89 -14.50 -15.20
C HIS A 253 19.58 -13.69 -15.06
N PRO A 254 18.66 -14.11 -14.19
CA PRO A 254 17.50 -13.29 -13.86
C PRO A 254 17.96 -11.96 -13.24
N MET A 255 17.16 -10.91 -13.45
CA MET A 255 17.46 -9.59 -12.91
C MET A 255 16.67 -9.36 -11.60
N PRO A 256 17.34 -9.25 -10.44
CA PRO A 256 16.68 -8.90 -9.18
C PRO A 256 15.98 -7.55 -9.30
N VAL A 257 14.72 -7.48 -8.88
CA VAL A 257 13.93 -6.24 -8.85
C VAL A 257 12.92 -6.26 -7.71
N ASN A 258 12.43 -5.10 -7.34
CA ASN A 258 11.23 -4.95 -6.52
C ASN A 258 10.07 -4.48 -7.41
N ARG A 259 8.97 -5.23 -7.46
CA ARG A 259 7.71 -4.70 -8.01
C ARG A 259 7.13 -3.70 -7.02
N VAL A 260 6.98 -2.46 -7.45
CA VAL A 260 6.42 -1.36 -6.67
C VAL A 260 4.91 -1.32 -6.90
N ILE A 261 4.16 -1.39 -5.81
CA ILE A 261 2.73 -1.14 -5.76
C ILE A 261 2.45 -0.19 -4.58
N PRO A 262 1.28 0.44 -4.48
CA PRO A 262 1.01 1.41 -3.42
C PRO A 262 1.34 0.85 -2.02
N LEU A 263 2.23 1.55 -1.30
CA LEU A 263 2.75 1.21 0.04
C LEU A 263 3.57 -0.09 0.16
N LEU A 264 3.78 -0.87 -0.90
CA LEU A 264 4.47 -2.16 -0.82
C LEU A 264 5.58 -2.30 -1.89
N LYS A 265 6.65 -2.99 -1.48
CA LYS A 265 7.72 -3.45 -2.38
C LYS A 265 7.72 -4.97 -2.35
N LEU A 266 7.45 -5.58 -3.50
CA LEU A 266 7.40 -7.03 -3.66
C LEU A 266 8.70 -7.50 -4.34
N PRO A 267 9.63 -8.14 -3.61
CA PRO A 267 10.87 -8.62 -4.19
C PRO A 267 10.61 -9.76 -5.18
N GLY A 268 11.48 -9.90 -6.16
CA GLY A 268 11.42 -10.95 -7.17
C GLY A 268 12.45 -10.73 -8.27
N CYS A 269 12.28 -11.39 -9.40
CA CYS A 269 13.18 -11.23 -10.53
C CYS A 269 12.48 -11.12 -11.87
N LEU A 270 13.12 -10.41 -12.80
CA LEU A 270 12.71 -10.33 -14.20
C LEU A 270 13.50 -11.30 -15.06
N MET A 271 12.79 -11.89 -16.03
CA MET A 271 13.39 -12.65 -17.12
C MET A 271 12.78 -12.21 -18.45
N VAL A 272 13.62 -11.95 -19.45
CA VAL A 272 13.17 -11.49 -20.78
C VAL A 272 13.47 -12.56 -21.82
N THR A 273 12.45 -12.89 -22.61
CA THR A 273 12.56 -13.78 -23.78
C THR A 273 12.40 -12.98 -25.07
N ASP A 274 12.49 -13.66 -26.21
CA ASP A 274 12.16 -13.09 -27.52
C ASP A 274 10.66 -12.82 -27.74
N ALA A 275 9.80 -13.19 -26.79
CA ALA A 275 8.34 -13.00 -26.89
C ALA A 275 7.70 -12.30 -25.68
N ARG A 276 8.26 -12.47 -24.47
CA ARG A 276 7.63 -12.04 -23.22
C ARG A 276 8.64 -11.49 -22.21
N VAL A 277 8.12 -10.70 -21.28
CA VAL A 277 8.78 -10.35 -20.02
C VAL A 277 8.08 -11.13 -18.91
N TYR A 278 8.84 -11.77 -18.03
CA TYR A 278 8.33 -12.47 -16.87
C TYR A 278 8.76 -11.74 -15.61
N PHE A 279 7.88 -11.71 -14.61
CA PHE A 279 8.22 -11.36 -13.24
C PHE A 279 7.89 -12.56 -12.35
N GLN A 280 8.92 -13.16 -11.75
CA GLN A 280 8.78 -14.20 -10.74
C GLN A 280 8.90 -13.53 -9.36
N PRO A 281 7.80 -13.45 -8.58
CA PRO A 281 7.88 -12.98 -7.20
C PRO A 281 8.81 -13.88 -6.39
N SER A 282 9.56 -13.29 -5.46
CA SER A 282 10.30 -14.06 -4.45
C SER A 282 9.34 -14.84 -3.55
N GLU A 283 9.79 -15.84 -2.81
CA GLU A 283 9.04 -16.40 -1.68
C GLU A 283 8.88 -15.38 -0.54
N LEU A 284 9.85 -14.46 -0.41
CA LEU A 284 9.82 -13.38 0.55
C LEU A 284 8.68 -12.40 0.23
N ASN A 285 7.88 -12.03 1.25
CA ASN A 285 6.71 -11.17 1.09
C ASN A 285 5.67 -11.69 0.08
N ASN A 286 5.71 -12.98 -0.28
CA ASN A 286 4.77 -13.53 -1.25
C ASN A 286 3.61 -14.26 -0.58
N THR A 287 2.45 -13.62 -0.64
CA THR A 287 1.20 -14.15 -0.06
C THR A 287 0.45 -15.12 -0.98
N GLY A 288 1.10 -15.59 -2.05
CA GLY A 288 0.53 -16.48 -3.07
C GLY A 288 0.42 -15.84 -4.45
N GLU A 289 1.13 -14.75 -4.69
CA GLU A 289 1.31 -14.15 -6.02
C GLU A 289 2.00 -15.13 -6.95
N ALA A 290 1.43 -15.29 -8.13
CA ALA A 290 1.96 -16.16 -9.17
C ALA A 290 2.92 -15.38 -10.09
N VAL A 291 3.70 -16.12 -10.88
CA VAL A 291 4.54 -15.54 -11.93
C VAL A 291 3.67 -14.79 -12.93
N LEU A 292 4.04 -13.53 -13.18
CA LEU A 292 3.41 -12.68 -14.17
C LEU A 292 4.14 -12.82 -15.49
N SER A 293 3.38 -12.87 -16.59
CA SER A 293 3.94 -12.87 -17.94
C SER A 293 3.29 -11.79 -18.80
N PHE A 294 4.13 -10.99 -19.45
CA PHE A 294 3.76 -9.84 -20.25
C PHE A 294 4.21 -10.08 -21.69
N GLU A 295 3.30 -10.02 -22.65
CA GLU A 295 3.68 -10.12 -24.05
C GLU A 295 4.40 -8.86 -24.50
N LEU A 296 5.58 -9.00 -25.10
CA LEU A 296 6.35 -7.85 -25.59
C LEU A 296 5.53 -7.01 -26.59
N ARG A 297 4.76 -7.67 -27.46
CA ARG A 297 3.87 -7.01 -28.42
C ARG A 297 2.72 -6.22 -27.78
N ALA A 298 2.39 -6.50 -26.52
CA ALA A 298 1.32 -5.83 -25.79
C ALA A 298 1.83 -4.64 -24.96
N ILE A 299 3.15 -4.47 -24.84
CA ILE A 299 3.74 -3.31 -24.17
C ILE A 299 3.59 -2.10 -25.09
N ARG A 300 2.68 -1.20 -24.71
CA ARG A 300 2.36 0.02 -25.44
C ARG A 300 3.33 1.16 -25.12
N ALA A 301 3.81 1.21 -23.88
CA ALA A 301 4.75 2.23 -23.44
C ALA A 301 5.68 1.70 -22.35
N LEU A 302 6.90 2.24 -22.32
CA LEU A 302 7.95 1.88 -21.38
C LEU A 302 8.62 3.17 -20.89
N TYR A 303 8.55 3.43 -19.60
CA TYR A 303 9.06 4.65 -18.98
C TYR A 303 10.16 4.33 -17.98
N LYS A 304 11.29 5.00 -18.14
CA LYS A 304 12.26 5.13 -17.05
C LYS A 304 11.62 6.03 -15.98
N ARG A 305 11.68 5.60 -14.73
CA ARG A 305 11.09 6.31 -13.57
C ARG A 305 12.13 6.57 -12.50
N ARG A 306 11.82 7.50 -11.60
CA ARG A 306 12.48 7.63 -10.30
C ARG A 306 11.75 6.78 -9.26
N HIS A 307 12.46 6.33 -8.22
CA HIS A 307 11.88 5.74 -7.02
C HIS A 307 12.74 6.15 -5.83
N VAL A 308 12.14 6.70 -4.78
CA VAL A 308 12.87 7.32 -3.64
C VAL A 308 13.94 8.31 -4.14
N LEU A 309 13.55 9.17 -5.10
CA LEU A 309 14.41 10.15 -5.78
C LEU A 309 15.63 9.58 -6.54
N LYS A 310 15.76 8.26 -6.70
CA LYS A 310 16.82 7.61 -7.48
C LYS A 310 16.33 7.15 -8.86
N HIS A 311 17.18 7.26 -9.89
CA HIS A 311 16.87 6.87 -11.29
C HIS A 311 16.91 5.36 -11.54
N VAL A 312 16.22 4.60 -10.70
CA VAL A 312 16.25 3.13 -10.67
C VAL A 312 14.92 2.49 -11.07
N GLY A 313 13.93 3.28 -11.50
CA GLY A 313 12.60 2.79 -11.84
C GLY A 313 12.42 2.46 -13.32
N LEU A 314 11.56 1.46 -13.59
CA LEU A 314 11.03 1.11 -14.91
C LEU A 314 9.55 0.78 -14.81
N GLU A 315 8.72 1.43 -15.61
CA GLU A 315 7.28 1.15 -15.64
C GLU A 315 6.82 0.84 -17.06
N PHE A 316 6.11 -0.28 -17.23
CA PHE A 316 5.50 -0.65 -18.50
C PHE A 316 3.99 -0.56 -18.47
N PHE A 317 3.43 0.04 -19.52
CA PHE A 317 1.99 0.12 -19.75
C PHE A 317 1.61 -0.81 -20.89
N LEU A 318 0.62 -1.64 -20.64
CA LEU A 318 0.09 -2.57 -21.62
C LEU A 318 -1.09 -1.96 -22.37
N ASP A 319 -1.43 -2.52 -23.52
CA ASP A 319 -2.70 -2.21 -24.18
C ASP A 319 -3.89 -2.55 -23.27
N SER A 320 -4.99 -1.80 -23.39
CA SER A 320 -6.20 -1.97 -22.55
C SER A 320 -6.77 -3.39 -22.57
N ASP A 321 -6.60 -4.09 -23.69
CA ASP A 321 -7.14 -5.42 -23.93
C ASP A 321 -6.11 -6.52 -23.64
N ALA A 322 -4.88 -6.13 -23.25
CA ALA A 322 -3.82 -7.05 -22.93
C ALA A 322 -4.18 -7.84 -21.67
N ARG A 323 -4.09 -9.17 -21.76
CA ARG A 323 -4.26 -10.05 -20.61
C ARG A 323 -2.90 -10.33 -20.01
N VAL A 324 -2.74 -10.01 -18.73
CA VAL A 324 -1.61 -10.47 -17.94
C VAL A 324 -1.98 -11.84 -17.37
N GLN A 325 -1.21 -12.87 -17.73
CA GLN A 325 -1.45 -14.19 -17.19
C GLN A 325 -1.22 -14.17 -15.68
N ASN A 326 -2.10 -14.87 -14.96
CA ASN A 326 -2.11 -14.95 -13.50
C ASN A 326 -2.33 -13.61 -12.77
N HIS A 327 -2.96 -12.62 -13.40
CA HIS A 327 -3.35 -11.37 -12.76
C HIS A 327 -4.84 -11.06 -12.94
N SER A 328 -5.50 -10.69 -11.84
CA SER A 328 -6.94 -10.34 -11.80
C SER A 328 -7.22 -8.85 -11.66
N GLY A 329 -6.18 -8.00 -11.60
CA GLY A 329 -6.31 -6.55 -11.46
C GLY A 329 -6.41 -5.80 -12.80
N PRO A 330 -6.71 -4.49 -12.77
CA PRO A 330 -6.67 -3.65 -13.97
C PRO A 330 -5.27 -3.69 -14.61
N SER A 331 -5.21 -3.93 -15.92
CA SER A 331 -3.96 -4.20 -16.66
C SER A 331 -3.14 -2.94 -17.01
N SER A 332 -3.21 -1.90 -16.17
CA SER A 332 -2.62 -0.59 -16.48
C SER A 332 -1.41 -0.28 -15.59
N GLY A 333 -0.21 -0.47 -16.14
CA GLY A 333 1.04 0.00 -15.54
C GLY A 333 1.63 -0.97 -14.50
N PHE A 334 2.81 -1.51 -14.76
CA PHE A 334 3.57 -2.26 -13.75
C PHE A 334 4.93 -1.61 -13.54
N PHE A 335 5.22 -1.29 -12.30
CA PHE A 335 6.40 -0.56 -11.90
C PHE A 335 7.39 -1.48 -11.18
N PHE A 336 8.64 -1.49 -11.64
CA PHE A 336 9.77 -2.20 -11.04
C PHE A 336 10.87 -1.22 -10.66
N ALA A 337 11.40 -1.36 -9.45
CA ALA A 337 12.59 -0.68 -8.97
C ALA A 337 13.77 -1.66 -8.98
N PHE A 338 14.90 -1.19 -9.52
CA PHE A 338 16.17 -1.91 -9.61
C PHE A 338 17.10 -1.45 -8.49
N GLU A 339 18.17 -2.19 -8.24
CA GLU A 339 19.20 -1.76 -7.30
C GLU A 339 19.99 -0.57 -7.89
N THR A 340 20.34 -0.67 -9.18
CA THR A 340 21.13 0.36 -9.86
C THR A 340 20.48 0.86 -11.16
N SER A 341 20.81 2.09 -11.54
CA SER A 341 20.38 2.68 -12.81
C SER A 341 20.95 1.93 -14.03
N ASN A 342 22.13 1.32 -13.89
CA ASN A 342 22.78 0.51 -14.94
C ASN A 342 21.98 -0.76 -15.25
N GLU A 343 21.53 -1.48 -14.22
CA GLU A 343 20.68 -2.68 -14.38
C GLU A 343 19.34 -2.32 -15.02
N ARG A 344 18.70 -1.24 -14.54
CA ARG A 344 17.49 -0.69 -15.13
C ARG A 344 17.68 -0.39 -16.62
N ASP A 345 18.76 0.29 -16.97
CA ASP A 345 19.07 0.67 -18.34
C ASP A 345 19.32 -0.55 -19.24
N ALA A 346 19.97 -1.58 -18.75
CA ALA A 346 20.19 -2.83 -19.47
C ALA A 346 18.86 -3.53 -19.81
N ILE A 347 17.95 -3.64 -18.84
CA ILE A 347 16.62 -4.25 -19.05
C ILE A 347 15.75 -3.39 -19.96
N TYR A 348 15.74 -2.06 -19.77
CA TYR A 348 15.05 -1.12 -20.64
C TYR A 348 15.47 -1.35 -22.11
N GLN A 349 16.77 -1.30 -22.39
CA GLN A 349 17.32 -1.47 -23.74
C GLN A 349 16.94 -2.83 -24.34
N LEU A 350 16.99 -3.89 -23.55
CA LEU A 350 16.65 -5.23 -23.99
C LEU A 350 15.17 -5.33 -24.40
N ILE A 351 14.25 -4.96 -23.49
CA ILE A 351 12.80 -5.11 -23.71
C ILE A 351 12.40 -4.45 -25.01
N ALA A 352 12.81 -3.20 -25.23
CA ALA A 352 12.29 -2.49 -26.38
C ALA A 352 13.07 -2.71 -27.67
N ARG A 353 14.32 -3.21 -27.61
CA ARG A 353 14.93 -3.83 -28.78
C ARG A 353 14.03 -4.95 -29.30
N GLU A 354 13.43 -5.75 -28.41
CA GLU A 354 12.51 -6.81 -28.80
C GLU A 354 11.11 -6.29 -29.18
N CYS A 355 10.57 -5.26 -28.51
CA CYS A 355 9.33 -4.61 -28.93
C CYS A 355 9.44 -4.01 -30.35
N ALA A 356 10.61 -3.48 -30.73
CA ALA A 356 10.86 -2.96 -32.07
C ALA A 356 10.89 -4.06 -33.15
N LYS A 357 11.20 -5.31 -32.80
CA LYS A 357 11.20 -6.45 -33.75
C LYS A 357 9.80 -7.00 -34.00
N THR A 358 8.96 -7.02 -32.97
CA THR A 358 7.62 -7.62 -33.00
C THR A 358 6.57 -6.77 -33.73
N SER A 359 6.86 -5.48 -33.97
CA SER A 359 5.94 -4.49 -34.57
C SER A 359 5.83 -4.55 -36.11
N ARG A 360 6.32 -5.60 -36.78
CA ARG A 360 6.36 -5.72 -38.26
C ARG A 360 5.04 -6.08 -38.97
N GLY A 361 3.87 -6.05 -38.31
CA GLY A 361 2.64 -6.53 -38.98
C GLY A 361 1.31 -6.19 -38.32
N ALA A 362 0.99 -4.91 -38.13
CA ALA A 362 -0.37 -4.36 -38.20
C ALA A 362 -0.31 -2.83 -38.04
N ARG A 363 -0.98 -2.11 -38.94
CA ARG A 363 -1.34 -0.68 -38.90
C ARG A 363 -0.86 0.10 -37.67
N ALA A 364 -0.01 1.09 -37.92
CA ALA A 364 -0.09 2.44 -37.36
C ALA A 364 -0.98 2.57 -36.10
N LYS A 365 -0.49 2.11 -34.96
CA LYS A 365 -0.79 2.75 -33.70
C LYS A 365 0.55 3.29 -33.23
N ALA A 366 0.76 4.58 -33.49
CA ALA A 366 1.83 5.29 -32.81
C ALA A 366 1.73 4.91 -31.33
N PRO A 367 2.78 4.37 -30.70
CA PRO A 367 2.80 4.45 -29.26
C PRO A 367 2.69 5.94 -28.96
N LEU A 368 1.79 6.33 -28.08
CA LEU A 368 1.87 7.66 -27.46
C LEU A 368 3.01 7.71 -26.43
N SER A 369 4.07 6.90 -26.61
CA SER A 369 5.40 7.49 -26.54
C SER A 369 5.58 8.31 -27.82
N LEU A 370 5.40 9.62 -27.70
CA LEU A 370 6.55 10.47 -27.96
C LEU A 370 7.33 10.06 -29.21
N GLY A 371 6.86 10.54 -30.37
CA GLY A 371 7.35 10.11 -31.67
C GLY A 371 8.87 10.15 -31.78
N GLY A 372 9.49 8.98 -31.80
CA GLY A 372 10.90 8.77 -32.01
C GLY A 372 11.19 7.27 -31.96
N ASN A 373 12.15 6.82 -32.76
CA ASN A 373 12.67 5.46 -32.66
C ASN A 373 13.20 5.20 -31.24
N TRP A 374 13.26 3.93 -30.85
CA TRP A 374 13.89 3.51 -29.61
C TRP A 374 15.39 3.87 -29.61
N GLU A 375 15.79 4.90 -28.86
CA GLU A 375 17.15 5.46 -28.91
C GLU A 375 17.95 5.34 -27.59
N PRO A 376 19.30 5.35 -27.65
CA PRO A 376 20.20 5.17 -26.50
C PRO A 376 20.10 6.28 -25.43
N ALA A 377 20.56 5.99 -24.21
CA ALA A 377 20.43 6.84 -23.01
C ALA A 377 20.97 8.27 -23.15
N ALA A 378 22.04 8.51 -23.91
CA ALA A 378 22.57 9.86 -24.17
C ALA A 378 21.66 10.71 -25.10
N SER A 379 20.78 10.07 -25.87
CA SER A 379 19.74 10.72 -26.71
C SER A 379 18.41 10.89 -25.96
N TYR A 380 18.24 10.25 -24.80
CA TYR A 380 16.96 10.22 -24.06
C TYR A 380 16.52 11.60 -23.54
N THR A 381 17.44 12.43 -23.06
CA THR A 381 17.12 13.80 -22.58
C THR A 381 16.76 14.74 -23.72
N SER A 382 17.49 14.70 -24.83
CA SER A 382 17.15 15.43 -26.07
C SER A 382 15.83 14.94 -26.68
N SER A 383 15.58 13.63 -26.58
CA SER A 383 14.32 13.00 -26.97
C SER A 383 13.17 13.51 -26.10
N ILE A 384 13.27 13.49 -24.76
CA ILE A 384 12.25 14.05 -23.84
C ILE A 384 11.96 15.50 -24.16
N GLN A 385 12.97 16.34 -24.39
CA GLN A 385 12.76 17.75 -24.71
C GLN A 385 12.05 17.94 -26.06
N SER A 386 12.48 17.23 -27.10
CA SER A 386 11.83 17.23 -28.43
C SER A 386 10.37 16.76 -28.34
N ASN A 387 10.16 15.77 -27.50
CA ASN A 387 8.88 15.14 -27.23
C ASN A 387 7.92 16.01 -26.43
N LEU A 388 8.43 16.69 -25.41
CA LEU A 388 7.70 17.68 -24.64
C LEU A 388 7.29 18.83 -25.57
N ASN A 389 8.21 19.37 -26.38
CA ASN A 389 7.90 20.41 -27.37
C ASN A 389 6.78 19.98 -28.31
N LYS A 390 6.78 18.72 -28.77
CA LYS A 390 5.71 18.15 -29.59
C LYS A 390 4.38 18.10 -28.84
N LEU A 391 4.36 17.60 -27.60
CA LEU A 391 3.15 17.54 -26.77
C LEU A 391 2.61 18.93 -26.46
N THR A 392 3.47 19.87 -26.08
CA THR A 392 3.11 21.27 -25.85
C THR A 392 2.48 21.87 -27.09
N ARG A 393 3.03 21.61 -28.28
CA ARG A 393 2.44 22.07 -29.54
C ARG A 393 1.07 21.43 -29.80
N LEU A 394 0.92 20.13 -29.58
CA LEU A 394 -0.38 19.45 -29.72
C LEU A 394 -1.42 20.03 -28.76
N TRP A 395 -1.01 20.37 -27.54
CA TRP A 395 -1.87 21.00 -26.54
C TRP A 395 -2.29 22.42 -26.96
N GLN A 396 -1.32 23.25 -27.40
CA GLN A 396 -1.58 24.59 -27.94
C GLN A 396 -2.50 24.56 -29.17
N GLU A 397 -2.35 23.56 -30.04
CA GLU A 397 -3.23 23.30 -31.19
C GLU A 397 -4.58 22.66 -30.81
N ARG A 398 -4.85 22.44 -29.51
CA ARG A 398 -6.07 21.79 -28.97
C ARG A 398 -6.31 20.37 -29.49
N ARG A 399 -5.25 19.68 -29.89
CA ARG A 399 -5.29 18.28 -30.34
C ARG A 399 -5.24 17.28 -29.19
N ILE A 400 -4.78 17.73 -28.01
CA ILE A 400 -4.90 17.03 -26.74
C ILE A 400 -5.51 17.99 -25.71
N SER A 401 -6.29 17.44 -24.78
CA SER A 401 -7.00 18.21 -23.76
C SER A 401 -6.06 18.68 -22.63
N ASN A 402 -6.50 19.62 -21.79
CA ASN A 402 -5.75 20.07 -20.62
C ASN A 402 -5.41 18.90 -19.68
N PHE A 403 -6.39 18.05 -19.41
CA PHE A 403 -6.17 16.85 -18.60
C PHE A 403 -5.16 15.87 -19.21
N GLU A 404 -5.23 15.63 -20.52
CA GLU A 404 -4.29 14.72 -21.22
C GLU A 404 -2.87 15.29 -21.16
N TYR A 405 -2.73 16.61 -21.36
CA TYR A 405 -1.44 17.27 -21.25
C TYR A 405 -0.88 17.20 -19.81
N LEU A 406 -1.70 17.43 -18.79
CA LEU A 406 -1.32 17.23 -17.38
C LEU A 406 -0.92 15.77 -17.09
N GLN A 407 -1.63 14.79 -17.66
CA GLN A 407 -1.28 13.38 -17.51
C GLN A 407 0.09 13.08 -18.11
N HIS A 408 0.38 13.65 -19.29
CA HIS A 408 1.69 13.53 -19.93
C HIS A 408 2.79 14.23 -19.11
N LEU A 409 2.55 15.43 -18.58
CA LEU A 409 3.51 16.13 -17.72
C LEU A 409 3.82 15.34 -16.46
N ASN A 410 2.80 14.83 -15.77
CA ASN A 410 2.96 13.95 -14.61
C ASN A 410 3.81 12.72 -14.98
N THR A 411 3.54 12.10 -16.12
CA THR A 411 4.29 10.94 -16.60
C THR A 411 5.76 11.28 -16.89
N ILE A 412 6.02 12.39 -17.58
CA ILE A 412 7.40 12.84 -17.88
C ILE A 412 8.13 13.25 -16.59
N ALA A 413 7.41 13.75 -15.60
CA ALA A 413 7.92 14.06 -14.26
C ALA A 413 8.02 12.82 -13.34
N ASP A 414 8.01 11.61 -13.90
CA ASP A 414 8.13 10.31 -13.23
C ASP A 414 7.02 9.94 -12.24
N ARG A 415 5.93 10.70 -12.19
CA ARG A 415 4.80 10.38 -11.32
C ARG A 415 4.05 9.14 -11.80
N SER A 416 3.62 8.31 -10.86
CA SER A 416 2.94 7.03 -11.10
C SER A 416 1.88 6.75 -10.03
N THR A 417 0.77 6.13 -10.44
CA THR A 417 -0.26 5.65 -9.50
C THR A 417 0.18 4.41 -8.71
N ASN A 418 1.26 3.75 -9.12
CA ASN A 418 1.84 2.61 -8.41
C ASN A 418 2.71 3.04 -7.21
N ASP A 419 3.04 4.32 -7.08
CA ASP A 419 3.88 4.85 -6.01
C ASP A 419 3.25 6.12 -5.43
N LEU A 420 2.67 6.01 -4.23
CA LEU A 420 1.92 7.09 -3.59
C LEU A 420 2.78 8.30 -3.22
N THR A 421 4.10 8.11 -3.06
CA THR A 421 5.05 9.20 -2.76
C THR A 421 5.25 10.12 -3.96
N GLN A 422 4.91 9.66 -5.16
CA GLN A 422 4.99 10.41 -6.41
C GLN A 422 3.71 10.24 -7.23
N TYR A 423 2.56 10.29 -6.55
CA TYR A 423 1.26 10.21 -7.22
C TYR A 423 1.07 11.37 -8.22
N PRO A 424 0.30 11.20 -9.31
CA PRO A 424 -0.02 12.31 -10.21
C PRO A 424 -0.74 13.46 -9.51
N VAL A 425 -0.34 14.70 -9.84
CA VAL A 425 -0.85 15.93 -9.23
C VAL A 425 -1.60 16.75 -10.27
N TYR A 426 -2.75 17.28 -9.87
CA TYR A 426 -3.61 18.15 -10.66
C TYR A 426 -3.96 19.41 -9.85
N PRO A 427 -4.18 20.56 -10.51
CA PRO A 427 -4.53 21.77 -9.81
C PRO A 427 -5.94 21.67 -9.21
N TRP A 428 -6.18 22.33 -8.08
CA TRP A 428 -7.50 22.91 -7.82
C TRP A 428 -7.85 23.91 -8.95
N VAL A 429 -9.03 23.77 -9.55
CA VAL A 429 -9.50 24.66 -10.64
C VAL A 429 -10.65 25.53 -10.18
N ILE A 430 -11.67 24.94 -9.57
CA ILE A 430 -12.85 25.64 -9.06
C ILE A 430 -12.53 26.19 -7.67
N ALA A 431 -12.95 27.42 -7.39
CA ALA A 431 -12.88 28.09 -6.10
C ALA A 431 -14.27 28.27 -5.45
N ASP A 432 -15.35 28.04 -6.19
CA ASP A 432 -16.73 28.12 -5.68
C ASP A 432 -17.37 26.73 -5.49
N TYR A 433 -17.45 26.32 -4.23
CA TYR A 433 -18.13 25.08 -3.81
C TYR A 433 -19.39 25.37 -2.98
N SER A 434 -19.84 26.63 -2.95
CA SER A 434 -20.90 27.11 -2.07
C SER A 434 -22.17 27.52 -2.82
N SER A 435 -22.03 28.00 -4.07
CA SER A 435 -23.16 28.43 -4.88
C SER A 435 -24.06 27.27 -5.30
N SER A 436 -25.34 27.58 -5.50
CA SER A 436 -26.33 26.64 -6.06
C SER A 436 -26.08 26.26 -7.52
N THR A 437 -25.37 27.11 -8.26
CA THR A 437 -25.03 26.91 -9.68
C THR A 437 -23.57 27.21 -9.92
N LEU A 438 -22.89 26.35 -10.68
CA LEU A 438 -21.51 26.56 -11.10
C LEU A 438 -21.49 27.38 -12.40
N ASP A 439 -21.16 28.66 -12.31
CA ASP A 439 -21.02 29.56 -13.46
C ASP A 439 -19.58 29.63 -13.97
N LEU A 440 -19.29 28.87 -15.03
CA LEU A 440 -17.96 28.85 -15.65
C LEU A 440 -17.68 30.09 -16.53
N SER A 441 -18.60 31.04 -16.63
CA SER A 441 -18.37 32.32 -17.31
C SER A 441 -17.83 33.40 -16.37
N SER A 442 -17.99 33.22 -15.06
CA SER A 442 -17.44 34.13 -14.05
C SER A 442 -15.99 33.79 -13.73
N PRO A 443 -15.04 34.74 -13.82
CA PRO A 443 -13.67 34.55 -13.37
C PRO A 443 -13.55 34.17 -11.89
N ASP A 444 -14.47 34.65 -11.04
CA ASP A 444 -14.46 34.41 -9.59
C ASP A 444 -14.72 32.93 -9.23
N THR A 445 -15.26 32.16 -10.17
CA THR A 445 -15.45 30.71 -10.01
C THR A 445 -14.11 29.95 -10.00
N PHE A 446 -13.04 30.54 -10.52
CA PHE A 446 -11.77 29.86 -10.72
C PHE A 446 -10.73 30.26 -9.68
N ARG A 447 -9.89 29.28 -9.31
CA ARG A 447 -8.66 29.51 -8.55
C ARG A 447 -7.66 30.29 -9.42
N ASP A 448 -6.95 31.22 -8.81
CA ASP A 448 -5.75 31.82 -9.42
C ASP A 448 -4.65 30.76 -9.57
N LEU A 449 -4.47 30.29 -10.81
CA LEU A 449 -3.49 29.27 -11.19
C LEU A 449 -2.04 29.79 -11.19
N SER A 450 -1.82 31.09 -11.07
CA SER A 450 -0.47 31.67 -11.02
C SER A 450 0.18 31.58 -9.64
N ARG A 451 -0.59 31.18 -8.62
CA ARG A 451 -0.18 31.16 -7.22
C ARG A 451 -0.27 29.74 -6.64
N PRO A 452 0.68 29.29 -5.81
CA PRO A 452 0.53 28.03 -5.09
C PRO A 452 -0.58 28.14 -4.04
N ILE A 453 -1.08 26.99 -3.57
CA ILE A 453 -2.14 26.92 -2.55
C ILE A 453 -1.82 27.79 -1.34
N GLY A 454 -0.59 27.68 -0.82
CA GLY A 454 -0.11 28.46 0.34
C GLY A 454 -0.21 29.98 0.17
N ALA A 455 -0.20 30.47 -1.07
CA ALA A 455 -0.23 31.89 -1.39
C ALA A 455 -1.64 32.44 -1.64
N LEU A 456 -2.67 31.61 -1.87
CA LEU A 456 -4.01 32.08 -2.22
C LEU A 456 -4.64 33.00 -1.18
N ASN A 457 -4.42 32.72 0.11
CA ASN A 457 -4.88 33.56 1.21
C ASN A 457 -3.76 34.54 1.63
N PRO A 458 -3.92 35.86 1.41
CA PRO A 458 -2.87 36.85 1.70
C PRO A 458 -2.43 36.88 3.17
N THR A 459 -3.39 36.78 4.11
CA THR A 459 -3.09 36.79 5.55
C THR A 459 -2.27 35.56 5.95
N ARG A 460 -2.64 34.38 5.42
CA ARG A 460 -1.88 33.16 5.69
C ARG A 460 -0.48 33.22 5.10
N LEU A 461 -0.36 33.78 3.89
CA LEU A 461 0.92 33.96 3.21
C LEU A 461 1.88 34.86 4.00
N GLU A 462 1.38 35.94 4.59
CA GLU A 462 2.18 36.83 5.43
C GLU A 462 2.81 36.06 6.61
N GLY A 463 2.03 35.20 7.27
CA GLY A 463 2.56 34.33 8.33
C GLY A 463 3.65 33.36 7.86
N PHE A 464 3.53 32.79 6.65
CA PHE A 464 4.61 31.98 6.06
C PHE A 464 5.88 32.80 5.81
N LYS A 465 5.74 34.03 5.30
CA LYS A 465 6.86 34.94 5.04
C LYS A 465 7.55 35.40 6.32
N GLU A 466 6.80 35.68 7.38
CA GLU A 466 7.36 36.03 8.69
C GLU A 466 8.16 34.87 9.28
N ARG A 467 7.61 33.65 9.26
CA ARG A 467 8.33 32.46 9.72
C ARG A 467 9.59 32.22 8.89
N PHE A 468 9.52 32.38 7.57
CA PHE A 468 10.69 32.25 6.69
C PHE A 468 11.80 33.25 7.06
N LYS A 469 11.45 34.50 7.36
CA LYS A 469 12.43 35.55 7.73
C LYS A 469 13.12 35.29 9.07
N THR A 470 12.45 34.60 10.00
CA THR A 470 12.99 34.31 11.34
C THR A 470 13.72 32.97 11.42
N MET A 471 13.64 32.13 10.38
CA MET A 471 14.40 30.89 10.31
C MET A 471 15.92 31.15 10.32
N PRO A 472 16.70 30.31 11.01
CA PRO A 472 18.15 30.32 10.89
C PRO A 472 18.58 30.13 9.42
N LYS A 473 19.69 30.75 9.04
CA LYS A 473 20.30 30.49 7.73
C LYS A 473 20.81 29.05 7.66
N GLU A 474 20.87 28.50 6.45
CA GLU A 474 21.44 27.17 6.21
C GLU A 474 22.85 27.09 6.80
N ASP A 475 23.09 26.04 7.59
CA ASP A 475 24.40 25.68 8.11
C ASP A 475 24.53 24.17 8.08
N ARG A 476 25.30 23.66 7.11
CA ARG A 476 25.46 22.23 6.90
C ARG A 476 26.30 21.55 7.99
N GLU A 477 27.23 22.28 8.61
CA GLU A 477 28.07 21.73 9.68
C GLU A 477 27.27 21.53 10.96
N LEU A 478 26.28 22.40 11.20
CA LEU A 478 25.36 22.31 12.33
C LEU A 478 24.07 21.54 12.03
N GLY A 479 23.92 20.99 10.82
CA GLY A 479 22.70 20.28 10.41
C GLY A 479 21.45 21.17 10.30
N ILE A 480 21.63 22.47 10.12
CA ILE A 480 20.55 23.44 9.99
C ILE A 480 20.10 23.49 8.52
N PRO A 481 18.84 23.12 8.21
CA PRO A 481 18.36 23.11 6.83
C PRO A 481 18.15 24.54 6.29
N PRO A 482 18.11 24.72 4.96
CA PRO A 482 17.80 26.03 4.38
C PRO A 482 16.36 26.47 4.72
N PRO A 483 16.11 27.79 4.87
CA PRO A 483 14.77 28.33 5.10
C PRO A 483 13.76 27.94 4.01
N PHE A 484 12.50 27.78 4.40
CA PHE A 484 11.40 27.36 3.51
C PHE A 484 10.07 28.01 3.88
N LEU A 485 9.18 28.19 2.90
CA LEU A 485 7.82 28.70 3.13
C LEU A 485 6.87 27.59 3.58
N TYR A 486 7.07 26.35 3.11
CA TYR A 486 6.16 25.24 3.33
C TYR A 486 6.89 24.00 3.87
N GLY A 487 6.56 23.59 5.10
CA GLY A 487 7.11 22.38 5.72
C GLY A 487 6.37 21.10 5.35
N THR A 488 5.23 21.22 4.69
CA THR A 488 4.43 20.12 4.16
C THR A 488 4.35 20.27 2.65
N HIS A 489 4.40 19.15 1.93
CA HIS A 489 4.35 19.14 0.47
C HIS A 489 2.89 19.10 -0.02
N TYR A 490 2.66 19.51 -1.28
CA TYR A 490 1.29 19.55 -1.86
C TYR A 490 0.76 18.18 -2.29
N SER A 491 1.61 17.15 -2.30
CA SER A 491 1.31 15.81 -2.80
C SER A 491 2.05 14.77 -1.98
N THR A 492 1.41 14.24 -0.94
CA THR A 492 1.99 13.19 -0.08
C THR A 492 1.12 11.93 -0.11
N PRO A 493 1.63 10.74 0.29
CA PRO A 493 0.81 9.54 0.41
C PRO A 493 -0.42 9.75 1.30
N GLY A 494 -0.27 10.49 2.40
CA GLY A 494 -1.38 10.84 3.29
C GLY A 494 -2.45 11.69 2.61
N TYR A 495 -2.06 12.59 1.71
CA TYR A 495 -2.99 13.45 0.96
C TYR A 495 -3.73 12.68 -0.12
N VAL A 496 -3.04 11.78 -0.82
CA VAL A 496 -3.65 10.91 -1.81
C VAL A 496 -4.67 9.99 -1.13
N LEU A 497 -4.31 9.34 -0.03
CA LEU A 497 -5.22 8.46 0.70
C LEU A 497 -6.32 9.23 1.44
N PHE A 498 -6.09 10.48 1.83
CA PHE A 498 -7.17 11.35 2.32
C PHE A 498 -8.31 11.44 1.30
N PHE A 499 -8.00 11.66 0.02
CA PHE A 499 -9.01 11.65 -1.05
C PHE A 499 -9.54 10.25 -1.34
N LEU A 500 -8.66 9.25 -1.39
CA LEU A 500 -8.98 7.89 -1.85
C LEU A 500 -9.42 6.93 -0.73
N LEU A 501 -9.66 7.39 0.49
CA LEU A 501 -10.04 6.57 1.64
C LEU A 501 -11.15 5.55 1.31
N ARG A 502 -12.19 5.99 0.59
CA ARG A 502 -13.38 5.16 0.29
C ARG A 502 -13.15 4.15 -0.83
N SER A 503 -12.24 4.44 -1.76
CA SER A 503 -11.86 3.52 -2.84
C SER A 503 -10.69 2.61 -2.46
N SER A 504 -9.83 3.04 -1.54
CA SER A 504 -8.60 2.36 -1.12
C SER A 504 -8.45 2.23 0.41
N PRO A 505 -9.46 1.67 1.12
CA PRO A 505 -9.50 1.69 2.59
C PRO A 505 -8.37 0.90 3.28
N GLU A 506 -7.92 -0.22 2.70
CA GLU A 506 -6.81 -1.00 3.27
C GLU A 506 -5.48 -0.23 3.24
N HIS A 507 -5.26 0.60 2.22
CA HIS A 507 -4.07 1.45 2.15
C HIS A 507 -4.11 2.52 3.24
N MET A 508 -5.28 3.12 3.51
CA MET A 508 -5.43 4.05 4.63
C MET A 508 -5.14 3.37 5.96
N LEU A 509 -5.70 2.18 6.20
CA LEU A 509 -5.44 1.41 7.42
C LEU A 509 -3.94 1.11 7.56
N CYS A 510 -3.28 0.69 6.48
CA CYS A 510 -1.84 0.46 6.47
C CYS A 510 -1.07 1.73 6.87
N LEU A 511 -1.38 2.88 6.25
CA LEU A 511 -0.72 4.15 6.54
C LEU A 511 -0.95 4.61 8.00
N GLN A 512 -2.15 4.36 8.54
CA GLN A 512 -2.56 4.77 9.88
C GLN A 512 -2.41 3.65 10.93
N ASN A 513 -1.54 2.66 10.69
CA ASN A 513 -1.22 1.57 11.61
C ASN A 513 -2.47 0.83 12.16
N GLY A 514 -3.37 0.48 11.25
CA GLY A 514 -4.59 -0.26 11.53
C GLY A 514 -5.75 0.59 12.06
N ARG A 515 -5.68 1.92 12.00
CA ARG A 515 -6.76 2.80 12.47
C ARG A 515 -7.29 3.65 11.34
N TRP A 516 -8.49 4.17 11.50
CA TRP A 516 -8.88 5.33 10.71
C TRP A 516 -8.23 6.60 11.28
N ASP A 517 -8.16 7.65 10.46
CA ASP A 517 -7.86 8.98 10.98
C ASP A 517 -9.00 9.46 11.91
N SER A 518 -8.81 10.60 12.59
CA SER A 518 -9.89 11.25 13.31
C SER A 518 -11.01 11.64 12.34
N PRO A 519 -12.29 11.35 12.66
CA PRO A 519 -13.43 11.69 11.78
C PRO A 519 -13.47 13.15 11.32
N ASP A 520 -13.08 14.10 12.20
CA ASP A 520 -13.03 15.53 11.87
C ASP A 520 -11.91 15.91 10.89
N ARG A 521 -10.89 15.06 10.75
CA ARG A 521 -9.78 15.25 9.80
C ARG A 521 -9.95 14.48 8.50
N MET A 522 -10.96 13.63 8.39
CA MET A 522 -11.22 12.88 7.16
C MET A 522 -11.77 13.77 6.06
N PHE A 523 -11.72 13.26 4.83
CA PHE A 523 -12.33 13.90 3.67
C PHE A 523 -13.86 13.77 3.75
N ILE A 524 -14.52 14.76 4.35
CA ILE A 524 -15.96 14.75 4.59
C ILE A 524 -16.74 15.66 3.63
N SER A 525 -16.12 16.68 3.06
CA SER A 525 -16.81 17.70 2.25
C SER A 525 -15.85 18.42 1.31
N ILE A 526 -16.25 18.61 0.06
CA ILE A 526 -15.45 19.35 -0.93
C ILE A 526 -15.23 20.80 -0.48
N GLN A 527 -16.30 21.48 -0.04
CA GLN A 527 -16.24 22.87 0.43
C GLN A 527 -15.34 23.00 1.66
N ARG A 528 -15.49 22.12 2.66
CA ARG A 528 -14.64 22.19 3.87
C ARG A 528 -13.17 21.92 3.56
N THR A 529 -12.87 21.02 2.62
CA THR A 529 -11.50 20.78 2.18
C THR A 529 -10.93 22.00 1.46
N TRP A 530 -11.71 22.65 0.58
CA TRP A 530 -11.31 23.90 -0.05
C TRP A 530 -11.01 25.01 0.98
N ASP A 531 -11.89 25.18 1.97
CA ASP A 531 -11.67 26.16 3.04
C ASP A 531 -10.42 25.83 3.88
N SER A 532 -10.17 24.54 4.14
CA SER A 532 -8.98 24.08 4.88
C SER A 532 -7.70 24.41 4.12
N VAL A 533 -7.62 24.11 2.82
CA VAL A 533 -6.44 24.43 2.01
C VAL A 533 -6.21 25.93 1.84
N LEU A 534 -7.17 26.79 2.19
CA LEU A 534 -7.00 28.25 2.23
C LEU A 534 -6.62 28.81 3.60
N GLN A 535 -6.92 28.11 4.69
CA GLN A 535 -6.82 28.64 6.06
C GLN A 535 -5.80 27.90 6.93
N ASN A 536 -5.73 26.57 6.82
CA ASN A 536 -4.84 25.75 7.63
C ASN A 536 -3.38 25.89 7.14
N THR A 537 -2.45 26.17 8.04
CA THR A 537 -1.03 26.38 7.71
C THR A 537 -0.29 25.08 7.36
N ALA A 538 -0.83 23.93 7.78
CA ALA A 538 -0.31 22.61 7.42
C ALA A 538 -0.96 22.03 6.15
N ASP A 539 -2.07 22.62 5.67
CA ASP A 539 -2.81 22.08 4.53
C ASP A 539 -2.48 22.81 3.22
N LEU A 540 -1.71 22.12 2.37
CA LEU A 540 -1.21 22.62 1.09
C LEU A 540 -1.58 21.69 -0.07
N LYS A 541 -2.55 20.80 0.13
CA LYS A 541 -2.98 19.77 -0.83
C LYS A 541 -3.35 20.37 -2.19
N GLU A 542 -2.69 19.90 -3.24
CA GLU A 542 -3.26 19.94 -4.59
C GLU A 542 -4.13 18.69 -4.84
N LEU A 543 -4.82 18.63 -5.97
CA LEU A 543 -5.75 17.55 -6.29
C LEU A 543 -5.06 16.34 -6.95
N VAL A 544 -5.81 15.24 -6.97
CA VAL A 544 -5.49 13.99 -7.67
C VAL A 544 -6.32 13.85 -8.96
N PRO A 545 -5.87 13.09 -9.99
CA PRO A 545 -6.57 12.95 -11.28
C PRO A 545 -8.03 12.48 -11.20
N GLU A 546 -8.42 11.80 -10.13
CA GLU A 546 -9.77 11.27 -9.88
C GLU A 546 -10.82 12.39 -9.80
N PHE A 547 -10.43 13.62 -9.46
CA PHE A 547 -11.33 14.78 -9.51
C PHE A 547 -11.76 15.16 -10.94
N TYR A 548 -11.04 14.66 -11.96
CA TYR A 548 -11.21 15.01 -13.37
C TYR A 548 -11.45 13.80 -14.28
N SER A 549 -11.52 12.59 -13.70
CA SER A 549 -11.66 11.34 -14.44
C SER A 549 -12.42 10.28 -13.63
N GLY A 550 -13.08 9.35 -14.33
CA GLY A 550 -13.87 8.28 -13.70
C GLY A 550 -15.30 8.70 -13.33
N ASN A 551 -15.93 7.92 -12.46
CA ASN A 551 -17.34 8.08 -12.07
C ASN A 551 -17.55 8.77 -10.72
N GLY A 552 -16.49 9.17 -10.03
CA GLY A 552 -16.57 9.74 -8.68
C GLY A 552 -16.73 8.70 -7.57
N ASP A 553 -16.39 7.43 -7.82
CA ASP A 553 -16.56 6.35 -6.84
C ASP A 553 -15.78 6.59 -5.54
N PHE A 554 -14.64 7.30 -5.61
CA PHE A 554 -13.84 7.70 -4.44
C PHE A 554 -14.57 8.65 -3.47
N LEU A 555 -15.69 9.26 -3.90
CA LEU A 555 -16.53 10.12 -3.07
C LEU A 555 -17.64 9.35 -2.33
N THR A 556 -17.84 8.06 -2.64
CA THR A 556 -18.96 7.25 -2.15
C THR A 556 -18.47 6.11 -1.27
N ASN A 557 -19.05 5.94 -0.09
CA ASN A 557 -18.78 4.84 0.83
C ASN A 557 -19.53 3.55 0.42
N SER A 558 -19.26 3.06 -0.79
CA SER A 558 -19.94 1.89 -1.36
C SER A 558 -19.71 0.60 -0.58
N GLN A 559 -18.63 0.51 0.20
CA GLN A 559 -18.27 -0.65 1.02
C GLN A 559 -18.92 -0.61 2.43
N GLY A 560 -19.65 0.45 2.78
CA GLY A 560 -20.27 0.59 4.09
C GLY A 560 -19.26 0.64 5.23
N LEU A 561 -18.12 1.31 5.01
CA LEU A 561 -17.06 1.49 6.01
C LEU A 561 -17.61 2.23 7.24
N ASP A 562 -17.23 1.81 8.43
CA ASP A 562 -17.50 2.56 9.66
C ASP A 562 -16.40 3.60 9.89
N LEU A 563 -16.62 4.81 9.39
CA LEU A 563 -15.68 5.94 9.46
C LEU A 563 -15.86 6.80 10.73
N GLY A 564 -16.74 6.39 11.65
CA GLY A 564 -16.98 7.07 12.91
C GLY A 564 -17.87 8.32 12.79
N MET A 565 -17.82 9.16 13.83
CA MET A 565 -18.62 10.38 13.96
C MET A 565 -17.71 11.56 14.30
N THR A 566 -18.02 12.72 13.70
CA THR A 566 -17.34 13.98 14.01
C THR A 566 -17.68 14.47 15.42
N GLN A 567 -16.98 15.48 15.92
CA GLN A 567 -17.30 16.14 17.19
C GLN A 567 -18.72 16.72 17.23
N ARG A 568 -19.28 17.05 16.06
CA ARG A 568 -20.67 17.52 15.90
C ARG A 568 -21.70 16.38 15.90
N ARG A 569 -21.24 15.13 16.05
CA ARG A 569 -22.02 13.89 15.99
C ARG A 569 -22.60 13.59 14.60
N ASP A 570 -22.03 14.18 13.56
CA ASP A 570 -22.34 13.82 12.18
C ASP A 570 -21.60 12.52 11.84
N ARG A 571 -22.31 11.54 11.29
CA ARG A 571 -21.68 10.30 10.81
C ARG A 571 -20.84 10.62 9.56
N VAL A 572 -19.61 10.12 9.52
CA VAL A 572 -18.78 10.19 8.33
C VAL A 572 -19.19 9.07 7.38
N ASP A 573 -19.61 9.43 6.17
CA ASP A 573 -20.10 8.49 5.16
C ASP A 573 -19.69 8.95 3.75
N ASP A 574 -20.62 9.16 2.81
CA ASP A 574 -20.34 9.82 1.52
C ASP A 574 -19.77 11.24 1.71
N VAL A 575 -18.95 11.69 0.75
CA VAL A 575 -18.42 13.06 0.75
C VAL A 575 -19.54 14.05 0.41
N GLU A 576 -19.70 15.07 1.24
CA GLU A 576 -20.63 16.18 0.98
C GLU A 576 -20.21 16.92 -0.30
N LEU A 577 -21.10 16.89 -1.30
CA LEU A 577 -20.89 17.55 -2.58
C LEU A 577 -21.32 19.03 -2.54
N PRO A 578 -20.73 19.89 -3.38
CA PRO A 578 -21.20 21.25 -3.58
C PRO A 578 -22.67 21.28 -4.03
N PRO A 579 -23.46 22.31 -3.70
CA PRO A 579 -24.88 22.37 -4.06
C PRO A 579 -25.15 22.28 -5.57
N TRP A 580 -24.19 22.73 -6.39
CA TRP A 580 -24.28 22.63 -7.84
C TRP A 580 -24.08 21.22 -8.39
N ALA A 581 -23.61 20.24 -7.62
CA ALA A 581 -23.37 18.87 -8.08
C ALA A 581 -24.49 17.91 -7.66
N LYS A 582 -25.11 17.23 -8.62
CA LYS A 582 -26.25 16.33 -8.34
C LYS A 582 -25.85 14.92 -7.89
N SER A 583 -24.62 14.52 -8.17
CA SER A 583 -24.06 13.19 -7.87
C SER A 583 -22.53 13.24 -7.98
N PRO A 584 -21.79 12.25 -7.43
CA PRO A 584 -20.35 12.16 -7.59
C PRO A 584 -19.90 12.21 -9.06
N ARG A 585 -20.63 11.51 -9.94
CA ARG A 585 -20.38 11.52 -11.38
C ARG A 585 -20.61 12.89 -12.01
N ASP A 586 -21.67 13.59 -11.61
CA ASP A 586 -21.96 14.95 -12.09
C ASP A 586 -20.91 15.96 -11.60
N PHE A 587 -20.42 15.81 -10.37
CA PHE A 587 -19.32 16.57 -9.80
C PHE A 587 -18.05 16.42 -10.66
N VAL A 588 -17.55 15.19 -10.83
CA VAL A 588 -16.32 14.92 -11.63
C VAL A 588 -16.45 15.43 -13.06
N ARG A 589 -17.62 15.24 -13.69
CA ARG A 589 -17.91 15.76 -15.04
C ARG A 589 -17.82 17.29 -15.10
N LYS A 590 -18.34 18.00 -14.09
CA LYS A 590 -18.29 19.47 -14.01
C LYS A 590 -16.88 19.96 -13.70
N CYS A 591 -16.14 19.30 -12.82
CA CYS A 591 -14.72 19.56 -12.59
C CYS A 591 -13.91 19.39 -13.87
N ARG A 592 -14.15 18.30 -14.63
CA ARG A 592 -13.52 18.11 -15.95
C ARG A 592 -13.91 19.21 -16.93
N LYS A 593 -15.18 19.61 -16.99
CA LYS A 593 -15.61 20.74 -17.83
C LYS A 593 -14.93 22.06 -17.44
N ALA A 594 -14.73 22.32 -16.14
CA ALA A 594 -14.03 23.49 -15.65
C ALA A 594 -12.54 23.47 -16.02
N LEU A 595 -11.88 22.31 -15.87
CA LEU A 595 -10.47 22.11 -16.27
C LEU A 595 -10.26 22.34 -17.77
N GLU A 596 -11.23 21.96 -18.61
CA GLU A 596 -11.18 22.15 -20.07
C GLU A 596 -11.78 23.50 -20.52
N SER A 597 -12.03 24.45 -19.61
CA SER A 597 -12.58 25.77 -19.96
C SER A 597 -11.53 26.65 -20.67
N GLU A 598 -12.01 27.68 -21.36
CA GLU A 598 -11.13 28.69 -21.97
C GLU A 598 -10.28 29.40 -20.92
N TYR A 599 -10.90 29.79 -19.79
CA TYR A 599 -10.20 30.43 -18.69
C TYR A 599 -9.01 29.58 -18.22
N VAL A 600 -9.22 28.29 -17.98
CA VAL A 600 -8.12 27.41 -17.56
C VAL A 600 -7.10 27.22 -18.68
N SER A 601 -7.53 27.04 -19.92
CA SER A 601 -6.61 26.88 -21.06
C SER A 601 -5.66 28.08 -21.21
N GLU A 602 -6.15 29.29 -20.96
CA GLU A 602 -5.35 30.52 -21.00
C GLU A 602 -4.37 30.64 -19.82
N HIS A 603 -4.62 30.00 -18.68
CA HIS A 603 -3.86 30.22 -17.44
C HIS A 603 -3.11 28.98 -16.91
N LEU A 604 -3.39 27.78 -17.40
CA LEU A 604 -2.86 26.52 -16.86
C LEU A 604 -1.33 26.43 -16.89
N HIS A 605 -0.70 27.06 -17.88
CA HIS A 605 0.75 27.14 -17.99
C HIS A 605 1.41 27.81 -16.77
N LEU A 606 0.71 28.75 -16.11
CA LEU A 606 1.21 29.42 -14.91
C LEU A 606 1.30 28.46 -13.72
N TRP A 607 0.35 27.54 -13.60
CA TRP A 607 0.39 26.48 -12.58
C TRP A 607 1.46 25.44 -12.91
N ILE A 608 1.61 25.09 -14.18
CA ILE A 608 2.67 24.19 -14.66
C ILE A 608 4.05 24.77 -14.29
N ASP A 609 4.25 26.08 -14.41
CA ASP A 609 5.51 26.72 -14.00
C ASP A 609 5.85 26.52 -12.52
N LEU A 610 4.84 26.49 -11.64
CA LEU A 610 5.01 26.27 -10.21
C LEU A 610 5.37 24.81 -9.89
N ILE A 611 4.72 23.85 -10.55
CA ILE A 611 4.85 22.43 -10.18
C ILE A 611 5.96 21.72 -10.96
N PHE A 612 6.09 21.99 -12.25
CA PHE A 612 7.01 21.30 -13.16
C PHE A 612 8.02 22.23 -13.84
N GLY A 613 7.75 23.53 -13.87
CA GLY A 613 8.56 24.50 -14.61
C GLY A 613 9.56 25.26 -13.76
N TYR A 614 9.90 26.45 -14.21
CA TYR A 614 11.05 27.19 -13.69
C TYR A 614 10.81 27.81 -12.29
N LYS A 615 9.56 27.90 -11.83
CA LYS A 615 9.18 28.43 -10.50
C LYS A 615 9.14 27.33 -9.43
N GLN A 616 9.56 26.10 -9.74
CA GLN A 616 9.59 25.00 -8.79
C GLN A 616 10.70 25.16 -7.73
N LYS A 617 11.85 25.74 -8.10
CA LYS A 617 13.03 25.86 -7.22
C LYS A 617 13.78 27.19 -7.39
N GLY A 618 14.72 27.45 -6.48
CA GLY A 618 15.62 28.59 -6.54
C GLY A 618 14.93 29.94 -6.36
N HIS A 619 15.52 30.99 -6.94
CA HIS A 619 15.05 32.37 -6.77
C HIS A 619 13.62 32.58 -7.30
N ALA A 620 13.30 31.99 -8.45
CA ALA A 620 11.96 32.09 -9.05
C ALA A 620 10.87 31.47 -8.17
N ALA A 621 11.19 30.39 -7.44
CA ALA A 621 10.28 29.80 -6.46
C ALA A 621 10.06 30.74 -5.27
N LEU A 622 11.12 31.39 -4.77
CA LEU A 622 10.99 32.34 -3.68
C LEU A 622 10.14 33.56 -4.08
N GLU A 623 10.38 34.13 -5.26
CA GLU A 623 9.59 35.25 -5.79
C GLU A 623 8.11 34.90 -6.03
N SER A 624 7.85 33.63 -6.35
CA SER A 624 6.50 33.12 -6.61
C SER A 624 5.86 32.47 -5.37
N ASP A 625 6.47 32.63 -4.20
CA ASP A 625 5.99 32.07 -2.93
C ASP A 625 5.80 30.55 -2.96
N ASN A 626 6.70 29.81 -3.59
CA ASN A 626 6.59 28.38 -3.93
C ASN A 626 7.75 27.51 -3.39
N LEU A 627 8.33 27.88 -2.25
CA LEU A 627 9.52 27.20 -1.69
C LEU A 627 9.14 26.19 -0.59
N PHE A 628 9.35 24.91 -0.86
CA PHE A 628 9.08 23.79 0.04
C PHE A 628 10.33 23.37 0.83
N TYR A 629 10.14 22.44 1.77
CA TYR A 629 11.23 21.85 2.55
C TYR A 629 12.25 21.16 1.63
N TYR A 630 13.55 21.32 1.93
CA TYR A 630 14.62 20.97 0.98
C TYR A 630 14.65 19.50 0.54
N LEU A 631 14.28 18.56 1.42
CA LEU A 631 14.23 17.12 1.10
C LEU A 631 13.18 16.74 0.05
N THR A 632 12.25 17.65 -0.25
CA THR A 632 11.25 17.43 -1.32
C THR A 632 11.85 17.61 -2.72
N TYR A 633 13.07 18.14 -2.83
CA TYR A 633 13.73 18.39 -4.11
C TYR A 633 14.77 17.32 -4.42
N GLU A 634 14.74 16.83 -5.67
CA GLU A 634 15.76 15.92 -6.20
C GLU A 634 17.16 16.54 -6.10
N GLY A 635 18.13 15.73 -5.68
CA GLY A 635 19.53 16.13 -5.56
C GLY A 635 19.83 17.06 -4.38
N ALA A 636 18.86 17.31 -3.50
CA ALA A 636 19.09 18.09 -2.28
C ALA A 636 20.04 17.36 -1.30
N VAL A 637 20.02 16.03 -1.32
CA VAL A 637 20.89 15.17 -0.50
C VAL A 637 21.36 13.99 -1.36
N ASP A 638 22.66 13.67 -1.26
CA ASP A 638 23.21 12.44 -1.82
C ASP A 638 23.04 11.30 -0.81
N LEU A 639 21.98 10.52 -0.94
CA LEU A 639 21.66 9.44 0.00
C LEU A 639 22.78 8.40 0.13
N ASP A 640 23.60 8.24 -0.91
CA ASP A 640 24.66 7.24 -0.93
C ASP A 640 25.89 7.68 -0.11
N SER A 641 26.00 8.98 0.24
CA SER A 641 27.07 9.50 1.09
C SER A 641 26.86 9.28 2.60
N PHE A 642 25.67 8.86 3.01
CA PHE A 642 25.31 8.62 4.42
C PHE A 642 25.48 7.15 4.82
N ASP A 643 25.65 6.90 6.11
CA ASP A 643 25.62 5.54 6.64
C ASP A 643 24.21 4.91 6.52
N SER A 644 24.09 3.62 6.78
CA SER A 644 22.82 2.89 6.61
C SER A 644 21.69 3.40 7.49
N THR A 645 21.98 3.95 8.68
CA THR A 645 20.96 4.41 9.62
C THR A 645 20.48 5.80 9.25
N GLU A 646 21.40 6.72 8.97
CA GLU A 646 21.09 8.08 8.52
C GLU A 646 20.36 8.06 7.17
N ARG A 647 20.82 7.22 6.24
CA ARG A 647 20.15 7.01 4.95
C ARG A 647 18.71 6.54 5.14
N ALA A 648 18.47 5.55 5.99
CA ALA A 648 17.12 5.05 6.25
C ALA A 648 16.20 6.12 6.85
N GLY A 649 16.72 6.98 7.74
CA GLY A 649 15.98 8.11 8.29
C GLY A 649 15.60 9.15 7.22
N LEU A 650 16.54 9.50 6.35
CA LEU A 650 16.31 10.43 5.23
C LEU A 650 15.34 9.86 4.20
N GLU A 651 15.49 8.58 3.83
CA GLU A 651 14.58 7.89 2.90
C GLU A 651 13.16 7.81 3.47
N ALA A 652 13.01 7.55 4.77
CA ALA A 652 11.71 7.60 5.43
C ALA A 652 11.10 9.00 5.35
N GLN A 653 11.88 10.05 5.64
CA GLN A 653 11.40 11.42 5.57
C GLN A 653 11.04 11.85 4.14
N ILE A 654 11.82 11.44 3.13
CA ILE A 654 11.51 11.65 1.71
C ILE A 654 10.20 10.96 1.33
N SER A 655 9.96 9.76 1.86
CA SER A 655 8.76 8.97 1.55
C SER A 655 7.48 9.54 2.18
N GLU A 656 7.58 10.48 3.13
CA GLU A 656 6.45 11.20 3.69
C GLU A 656 6.00 12.39 2.82
N PHE A 657 6.79 12.78 1.82
CA PHE A 657 6.57 13.96 1.00
C PHE A 657 6.04 13.70 -0.40
#